data_AF-A0A0N0ME88-F1
#
_entry.id   AF-A0A0N0ME88-F1
#
_cell.length_a   1.000
_cell.length_b   1.000
_cell.length_c   1.000
_cell.angle_alpha   90.00
_cell.angle_beta   90.00
_cell.angle_gamma   90.00
#
_symmetry.space_group_name_H-M   'P 1'
#
loop_
_entity.id
_entity.type
_entity.pdbx_description
1 polymer ?
#
loop_
_entity_poly.entity_id
_entity_poly.type
_entity_poly.pdbx_seq_one_letter_code
_entity_poly.pdbx_strand_id
1 'polypeptide(L)'
;MSGNLDDFIELDRTFRDLAISDEHGDEAKMVRLFTREASTRWADLLAEPRVILLAEAGSGKTEEIRHICRRQSAEGKPAFFLRIEHVVDDFETSFEEGDLEEFEAWLKSGDQGWLFLDSVDEARLRAPKDFERAIRRIGRRIERALQRTHIVITGRTEAWRPATDLLLCRTYLRWDAPATALGEASAPPEEYAVAVEHTAKRENKHAPFRIVTLEDLHGAQIETFAIAKGVADIKAFTKAVERAEAWSFTTRPLDLAETVEFWNDHQRIGSRFELMTSSIAKRLEERDQDRADARPIAVDRIREGVRLVAAATTLCQESAIRVPDGDKNALGLPIKDVLTTWNDQDCSILLSRPIFDPGIYGTKRFHHRSVREYLTAEWLHSLLVDEGSRAKIEGLFFRKQYGIEVIVPTMRPVLPWLAALDRRILDRVVALAPEVLFEGGDPTKLPFDTRRHILRRTCEQVAQPAHGRSMMEYQAVQRFANPDLADEIGALLDQYAADDDITWFLLRMVYQGGIDALAAKAKHFALTSRAKYTRIAAIRAVFAVGTPADAADIRHAFLREGPELSRDWLGELLADLPHDEAAIGWLLQALGSTARKNEHEVDPLADPLGHLVDELPVAMLGGLMDGLVRLLLREPVVEERHCKISKAYGWLAATAARVVVRLIEARDPAALALSTLSALRLLPIVRDYGCRHFEDMRKDLPDLVQGWSELNHALFWHSVEQEVTIRRETRA
;
A
#
# COMPACT_ATOMS: atom_id res chain seq x y z
N MET A 1 21.43 -13.11 21.96
CA MET A 1 20.21 -13.93 22.09
C MET A 1 19.68 -14.12 20.68
N SER A 2 19.89 -15.29 20.09
CA SER A 2 19.39 -15.63 18.75
C SER A 2 17.90 -15.95 18.87
N GLY A 3 17.04 -14.96 18.64
CA GLY A 3 15.61 -15.20 18.49
C GLY A 3 15.36 -16.04 17.24
N ASN A 4 14.44 -17.00 17.33
CA ASN A 4 13.93 -17.77 16.19
C ASN A 4 13.51 -16.81 15.07
N LEU A 5 14.26 -16.79 13.96
CA LEU A 5 13.94 -16.02 12.76
C LEU A 5 12.85 -16.68 11.88
N ASP A 6 12.36 -17.85 12.31
CA ASP A 6 11.45 -18.75 11.58
C ASP A 6 10.03 -18.83 12.17
N ASP A 7 9.71 -18.04 13.18
CA ASP A 7 8.32 -17.97 13.68
C ASP A 7 7.43 -17.25 12.64
N PHE A 8 6.22 -17.78 12.43
CA PHE A 8 5.23 -17.19 11.52
C PHE A 8 4.88 -15.76 11.95
N ILE A 9 4.92 -14.82 11.01
CA ILE A 9 4.57 -13.41 11.25
C ILE A 9 3.13 -13.20 10.82
N GLU A 10 2.22 -12.99 11.78
CA GLU A 10 0.82 -12.67 11.51
C GLU A 10 0.70 -11.24 10.97
N LEU A 11 0.18 -11.10 9.75
CA LEU A 11 0.08 -9.84 9.03
C LEU A 11 -1.37 -9.45 8.72
N ASP A 12 -2.36 -10.23 9.17
CA ASP A 12 -3.77 -10.04 8.84
C ASP A 12 -3.95 -9.90 7.32
N ARG A 13 -3.48 -10.93 6.58
CA ARG A 13 -3.41 -10.88 5.11
C ARG A 13 -4.79 -10.64 4.51
N THR A 14 -4.80 -9.83 3.46
CA THR A 14 -6.01 -9.51 2.70
C THR A 14 -6.03 -10.21 1.36
N PHE A 15 -7.24 -10.43 0.85
CA PHE A 15 -7.53 -11.17 -0.35
C PHE A 15 -8.41 -10.37 -1.29
N ARG A 16 -8.23 -10.61 -2.59
CA ARG A 16 -9.12 -10.10 -3.64
C ARG A 16 -9.64 -11.24 -4.49
N ASP A 17 -10.89 -11.10 -4.94
CA ASP A 17 -11.50 -12.02 -5.89
C ASP A 17 -10.88 -11.86 -7.28
N LEU A 18 -10.58 -12.98 -7.93
CA LEU A 18 -10.21 -13.00 -9.33
C LEU A 18 -11.49 -12.93 -10.16
N ALA A 19 -11.80 -11.73 -10.66
CA ALA A 19 -12.99 -11.50 -11.48
C ALA A 19 -13.04 -12.49 -12.66
N ILE A 20 -14.15 -13.21 -12.76
CA ILE A 20 -14.54 -14.00 -13.93
C ILE A 20 -15.22 -13.01 -14.89
N SER A 21 -14.44 -12.14 -15.53
CA SER A 21 -14.99 -11.13 -16.45
C SER A 21 -15.13 -11.70 -17.86
N ASP A 22 -16.33 -11.59 -18.44
CA ASP A 22 -16.63 -11.79 -19.86
C ASP A 22 -16.33 -10.54 -20.73
N GLU A 23 -15.87 -9.43 -20.15
CA GLU A 23 -15.59 -8.19 -20.90
C GLU A 23 -14.14 -7.73 -20.83
N HIS A 24 -13.67 -7.28 -22.01
CA HIS A 24 -12.30 -7.09 -22.41
C HIS A 24 -11.57 -5.92 -21.70
N GLY A 25 -10.33 -6.22 -21.30
CA GLY A 25 -9.11 -5.43 -21.51
C GLY A 25 -9.20 -3.91 -21.58
N ASP A 26 -9.40 -3.25 -20.45
CA ASP A 26 -9.09 -1.82 -20.33
C ASP A 26 -8.56 -1.52 -18.91
N GLU A 27 -7.27 -1.17 -18.78
CA GLU A 27 -6.61 -0.88 -17.50
C GLU A 27 -7.34 0.24 -16.73
N ALA A 28 -7.95 1.21 -17.43
CA ALA A 28 -8.72 2.30 -16.84
C ALA A 28 -10.12 1.90 -16.33
N LYS A 29 -10.72 0.82 -16.87
CA LYS A 29 -11.95 0.23 -16.32
C LYS A 29 -11.67 -0.66 -15.12
N MET A 30 -10.50 -1.31 -15.07
CA MET A 30 -10.09 -2.06 -13.88
C MET A 30 -10.03 -1.13 -12.66
N VAL A 31 -9.45 0.07 -12.79
CA VAL A 31 -9.43 1.11 -11.73
C VAL A 31 -10.83 1.42 -11.17
N ARG A 32 -11.88 1.38 -12.00
CA ARG A 32 -13.25 1.72 -11.61
C ARG A 32 -14.04 0.58 -10.95
N LEU A 33 -13.62 -0.68 -11.13
CA LEU A 33 -14.15 -1.82 -10.37
C LEU A 33 -13.53 -1.94 -8.97
N PHE A 34 -12.40 -1.26 -8.69
CA PHE A 34 -11.77 -1.21 -7.36
C PHE A 34 -12.40 -0.20 -6.39
N THR A 35 -13.72 0.03 -6.49
CA THR A 35 -14.44 0.86 -5.53
C THR A 35 -14.60 0.06 -4.23
N ARG A 36 -13.57 0.08 -3.37
CA ARG A 36 -13.54 -0.28 -1.93
C ARG A 36 -14.79 -1.04 -1.43
N GLU A 37 -14.93 -2.29 -1.87
CA GLU A 37 -15.61 -3.30 -1.04
C GLU A 37 -14.67 -3.61 0.15
N ALA A 38 -15.24 -4.03 1.28
CA ALA A 38 -14.45 -4.37 2.46
C ALA A 38 -13.37 -5.42 2.10
N SER A 39 -12.14 -5.25 2.60
CA SER A 39 -11.05 -6.19 2.30
C SER A 39 -11.41 -7.58 2.82
N THR A 40 -11.41 -8.57 1.93
CA THR A 40 -11.68 -9.96 2.32
C THR A 40 -10.52 -10.48 3.17
N ARG A 41 -10.85 -11.14 4.28
CA ARG A 41 -9.88 -11.73 5.22
C ARG A 41 -10.07 -13.24 5.33
N TRP A 42 -9.14 -13.89 6.03
CA TRP A 42 -9.25 -15.33 6.31
C TRP A 42 -10.58 -15.74 6.96
N ALA A 43 -11.14 -14.92 7.85
CA ALA A 43 -12.43 -15.21 8.48
C ALA A 43 -13.56 -15.38 7.45
N ASP A 44 -13.59 -14.52 6.43
CA ASP A 44 -14.56 -14.58 5.34
C ASP A 44 -14.34 -15.81 4.47
N LEU A 45 -13.08 -16.12 4.12
CA LEU A 45 -12.75 -17.28 3.31
C LEU A 45 -13.05 -18.61 4.01
N LEU A 46 -12.87 -18.68 5.34
CA LEU A 46 -13.16 -19.88 6.13
C LEU A 46 -14.66 -20.15 6.29
N ALA A 47 -15.51 -19.12 6.10
CA ALA A 47 -16.96 -19.27 6.06
C ALA A 47 -17.45 -19.84 4.72
N GLU A 48 -16.68 -19.65 3.65
CA GLU A 48 -17.01 -20.19 2.33
C GLU A 48 -16.77 -21.71 2.29
N PRO A 49 -17.68 -22.50 1.70
CA PRO A 49 -17.51 -23.95 1.63
C PRO A 49 -16.35 -24.37 0.72
N ARG A 50 -16.02 -23.55 -0.29
CA ARG A 50 -15.13 -23.93 -1.37
C ARG A 50 -14.34 -22.72 -1.87
N VAL A 51 -13.04 -22.73 -1.64
CA VAL A 51 -12.13 -21.64 -2.00
C VAL A 51 -10.96 -22.19 -2.81
N ILE A 52 -10.59 -21.47 -3.87
CA ILE A 52 -9.34 -21.66 -4.60
C ILE A 52 -8.50 -20.40 -4.40
N LEU A 53 -7.32 -20.56 -3.83
CA LEU A 53 -6.35 -19.49 -3.60
C LEU A 53 -5.19 -19.62 -4.59
N LEU A 54 -5.16 -18.75 -5.60
CA LEU A 54 -4.10 -18.69 -6.60
C LEU A 54 -3.15 -17.55 -6.29
N ALA A 55 -1.87 -17.83 -6.12
CA ALA A 55 -0.85 -16.81 -5.98
C ALA A 55 0.52 -17.36 -6.42
N GLU A 56 1.48 -16.48 -6.61
CA GLU A 56 2.78 -16.84 -7.19
C GLU A 56 3.77 -17.28 -6.10
N ALA A 57 4.94 -17.76 -6.51
CA ALA A 57 5.97 -18.13 -5.54
C ALA A 57 6.42 -16.89 -4.73
N GLY A 58 6.70 -17.09 -3.44
CA GLY A 58 7.11 -16.02 -2.53
C GLY A 58 5.97 -15.17 -1.96
N SER A 59 4.70 -15.47 -2.28
CA SER A 59 3.54 -14.74 -1.70
C SER A 59 3.17 -15.17 -0.28
N GLY A 60 3.63 -16.36 0.16
CA GLY A 60 3.38 -16.93 1.49
C GLY A 60 2.25 -17.97 1.61
N LYS A 61 1.63 -18.42 0.50
CA LYS A 61 0.45 -19.31 0.53
C LYS A 61 0.54 -20.49 1.52
N THR A 62 1.63 -21.26 1.45
CA THR A 62 1.81 -22.48 2.26
C THR A 62 1.92 -22.16 3.75
N GLU A 63 2.67 -21.12 4.11
CA GLU A 63 2.78 -20.70 5.52
C GLU A 63 1.46 -20.14 6.05
N GLU A 64 0.72 -19.40 5.23
CA GLU A 64 -0.60 -18.87 5.60
C GLU A 64 -1.61 -19.98 5.91
N ILE A 65 -1.80 -20.96 5.00
CA ILE A 65 -2.75 -22.05 5.25
C ILE A 65 -2.31 -22.95 6.40
N ARG A 66 -1.00 -23.16 6.59
CA ARG A 66 -0.47 -23.94 7.71
C ARG A 66 -0.80 -23.25 9.02
N HIS A 67 -0.54 -21.93 9.11
CA HIS A 67 -0.89 -21.15 10.29
C HIS A 67 -2.40 -21.18 10.59
N ILE A 68 -3.22 -20.99 9.56
CA ILE A 68 -4.69 -21.00 9.70
C ILE A 68 -5.21 -22.39 10.12
N CYS A 69 -4.63 -23.47 9.59
CA CYS A 69 -4.95 -24.83 10.02
C CYS A 69 -4.66 -25.02 11.52
N ARG A 70 -3.45 -24.64 11.97
CA ARG A 70 -3.06 -24.70 13.39
C ARG A 70 -3.99 -23.88 14.27
N ARG A 71 -4.38 -22.68 13.84
CA ARG A 71 -5.31 -21.81 14.57
C ARG A 71 -6.68 -22.45 14.73
N GLN A 72 -7.24 -23.00 13.65
CA GLN A 72 -8.54 -23.68 13.70
C GLN A 72 -8.50 -24.91 14.63
N SER A 73 -7.44 -25.72 14.56
CA SER A 73 -7.25 -26.87 15.46
C SER A 73 -7.13 -26.43 16.93
N ALA A 74 -6.41 -25.33 17.22
CA ALA A 74 -6.30 -24.77 18.57
C ALA A 74 -7.65 -24.25 19.12
N GLU A 75 -8.56 -23.83 18.24
CA GLU A 75 -9.93 -23.45 18.58
C GLU A 75 -10.88 -24.67 18.73
N GLY A 76 -10.36 -25.90 18.63
CA GLY A 76 -11.14 -27.14 18.74
C GLY A 76 -11.96 -27.47 17.49
N LYS A 77 -11.69 -26.81 16.36
CA LYS A 77 -12.33 -27.09 15.08
C LYS A 77 -11.52 -28.14 14.31
N PRO A 78 -12.13 -29.22 13.79
CA PRO A 78 -11.40 -30.22 13.00
C PRO A 78 -10.81 -29.61 11.74
N ALA A 79 -9.48 -29.48 11.66
CA ALA A 79 -8.77 -28.89 10.54
C ALA A 79 -7.56 -29.74 10.15
N PHE A 80 -7.37 -29.93 8.85
CA PHE A 80 -6.33 -30.80 8.30
C PHE A 80 -5.62 -30.11 7.14
N PHE A 81 -4.29 -30.16 7.13
CA PHE A 81 -3.45 -29.63 6.06
C PHE A 81 -2.77 -30.78 5.31
N LEU A 82 -3.05 -30.92 4.01
CA LEU A 82 -2.53 -32.00 3.18
C LEU A 82 -1.72 -31.49 1.98
N ARG A 83 -0.63 -32.20 1.67
CA ARG A 83 0.19 -32.05 0.47
C ARG A 83 -0.37 -32.87 -0.70
N ILE A 84 -0.89 -32.22 -1.74
CA ILE A 84 -1.62 -32.86 -2.85
C ILE A 84 -0.73 -33.85 -3.62
N GLU A 85 0.56 -33.55 -3.77
CA GLU A 85 1.54 -34.40 -4.43
C GLU A 85 1.70 -35.78 -3.79
N HIS A 86 1.49 -35.89 -2.48
CA HIS A 86 1.64 -37.15 -1.75
C HIS A 86 0.36 -37.99 -1.75
N VAL A 87 -0.81 -37.35 -1.83
CA VAL A 87 -2.14 -38.00 -1.83
C VAL A 87 -2.26 -39.15 -2.82
N VAL A 88 -1.65 -39.05 -4.00
CA VAL A 88 -1.74 -40.09 -5.03
C VAL A 88 -1.02 -41.36 -4.64
N ASP A 89 0.14 -41.23 -3.98
CA ASP A 89 0.98 -42.35 -3.59
C ASP A 89 0.44 -42.94 -2.29
N ASP A 90 0.33 -42.10 -1.27
CA ASP A 90 -0.21 -42.48 0.03
C ASP A 90 -0.96 -41.32 0.70
N PHE A 91 -2.12 -41.63 1.25
CA PHE A 91 -3.00 -40.62 1.86
C PHE A 91 -2.54 -40.27 3.27
N GLU A 92 -1.96 -41.22 4.01
CA GLU A 92 -1.52 -41.02 5.39
C GLU A 92 -0.30 -40.10 5.45
N THR A 93 0.70 -40.32 4.61
CA THR A 93 1.89 -39.46 4.49
C THR A 93 1.62 -38.09 3.86
N SER A 94 0.37 -37.79 3.45
CA SER A 94 0.03 -36.49 2.89
C SER A 94 -0.26 -35.42 3.93
N PHE A 95 -0.47 -35.78 5.20
CA PHE A 95 -0.79 -34.81 6.25
C PHE A 95 0.46 -34.08 6.75
N GLU A 96 0.42 -32.76 6.72
CA GLU A 96 1.40 -31.86 7.35
C GLU A 96 0.91 -31.39 8.73
N GLU A 97 -0.41 -31.16 8.87
CA GLU A 97 -1.06 -30.83 10.14
C GLU A 97 -2.31 -31.70 10.31
N GLY A 98 -2.46 -32.27 11.51
CA GLY A 98 -3.39 -33.35 11.81
C GLY A 98 -2.87 -34.71 11.34
N ASP A 99 -3.60 -35.77 11.68
CA ASP A 99 -3.24 -37.12 11.24
C ASP A 99 -4.45 -37.92 10.71
N LEU A 100 -4.18 -39.15 10.23
CA LEU A 100 -5.21 -40.02 9.69
C LEU A 100 -6.23 -40.47 10.74
N GLU A 101 -5.81 -40.66 11.99
CA GLU A 101 -6.69 -41.13 13.06
C GLU A 101 -7.70 -40.04 13.45
N GLU A 102 -7.22 -38.81 13.65
CA GLU A 102 -8.03 -37.61 13.88
C GLU A 102 -8.98 -37.35 12.72
N PHE A 103 -8.50 -37.49 11.49
CA PHE A 103 -9.30 -37.33 10.28
C PHE A 103 -10.43 -38.38 10.20
N GLU A 104 -10.15 -39.64 10.51
CA GLU A 104 -11.16 -40.68 10.55
C GLU A 104 -12.16 -40.52 11.69
N ALA A 105 -11.71 -40.02 12.84
CA ALA A 105 -12.57 -39.69 13.97
C ALA A 105 -13.55 -38.56 13.60
N TRP A 106 -13.06 -37.49 12.97
CA TRP A 106 -13.88 -36.39 12.47
C TRP A 106 -14.91 -36.84 11.43
N LEU A 107 -14.54 -37.70 10.48
CA LEU A 107 -15.49 -38.23 9.49
C LEU A 107 -16.69 -38.93 10.15
N LYS A 108 -16.51 -39.48 11.37
CA LYS A 108 -17.55 -40.14 12.17
C LYS A 108 -18.31 -39.19 13.11
N SER A 109 -17.75 -38.04 13.49
CA SER A 109 -18.36 -37.15 14.49
C SER A 109 -19.59 -36.40 13.99
N GLY A 110 -19.64 -36.11 12.68
CA GLY A 110 -20.73 -35.35 12.07
C GLY A 110 -20.51 -33.83 12.10
N ASP A 111 -19.41 -33.37 12.69
CA ASP A 111 -19.06 -31.95 12.77
C ASP A 111 -18.58 -31.39 11.43
N GLN A 112 -18.62 -30.06 11.32
CA GLN A 112 -17.93 -29.36 10.24
C GLN A 112 -16.42 -29.55 10.37
N GLY A 113 -15.71 -29.51 9.25
CA GLY A 113 -14.26 -29.56 9.25
C GLY A 113 -13.64 -28.81 8.08
N TRP A 114 -12.37 -28.44 8.21
CA TRP A 114 -11.63 -27.65 7.25
C TRP A 114 -10.51 -28.49 6.64
N LEU A 115 -10.42 -28.47 5.31
CA LEU A 115 -9.42 -29.21 4.56
C LEU A 115 -8.62 -28.23 3.70
N PHE A 116 -7.34 -28.07 4.02
CA PHE A 116 -6.40 -27.24 3.26
C PHE A 116 -5.55 -28.15 2.36
N LEU A 117 -5.56 -27.89 1.06
CA LEU A 117 -4.93 -28.71 0.03
C LEU A 117 -3.87 -27.90 -0.73
N ASP A 118 -2.58 -28.21 -0.53
CA ASP A 118 -1.43 -27.51 -1.14
C ASP A 118 -0.48 -28.47 -1.86
N SER A 119 0.07 -28.22 -3.03
CA SER A 119 -0.37 -27.24 -4.02
C SER A 119 -0.65 -27.94 -5.35
N VAL A 120 -1.49 -27.31 -6.19
CA VAL A 120 -1.83 -27.83 -7.52
C VAL A 120 -0.59 -28.00 -8.40
N ASP A 121 0.35 -27.06 -8.31
CA ASP A 121 1.57 -27.05 -9.10
C ASP A 121 2.53 -28.19 -8.75
N GLU A 122 2.74 -28.49 -7.46
CA GLU A 122 3.59 -29.63 -7.05
C GLU A 122 2.95 -30.97 -7.42
N ALA A 123 1.62 -31.09 -7.28
CA ALA A 123 0.91 -32.30 -7.68
C ALA A 123 1.07 -32.65 -9.16
N ARG A 124 1.34 -31.66 -10.02
CA ARG A 124 1.56 -31.86 -11.47
C ARG A 124 3.03 -31.99 -11.83
N LEU A 125 3.95 -31.86 -10.89
CA LEU A 125 5.38 -31.88 -11.17
C LEU A 125 5.79 -33.22 -11.77
N ARG A 126 5.33 -34.33 -11.15
CA ARG A 126 5.60 -35.70 -11.60
C ARG A 126 4.80 -36.10 -12.85
N ALA A 127 3.48 -35.93 -12.82
CA ALA A 127 2.62 -36.28 -13.96
C ALA A 127 1.46 -35.29 -14.13
N PRO A 128 1.12 -34.88 -15.36
CA PRO A 128 0.05 -33.91 -15.58
C PRO A 128 -1.32 -34.32 -15.04
N LYS A 129 -1.61 -35.62 -14.87
CA LYS A 129 -2.90 -36.13 -14.38
C LYS A 129 -2.93 -36.38 -12.86
N ASP A 130 -1.84 -36.17 -12.14
CA ASP A 130 -1.78 -36.51 -10.72
C ASP A 130 -2.69 -35.61 -9.86
N PHE A 131 -2.86 -34.32 -10.22
CA PHE A 131 -3.89 -33.48 -9.61
C PHE A 131 -5.31 -34.07 -9.76
N GLU A 132 -5.67 -34.55 -10.95
CA GLU A 132 -6.98 -35.20 -11.19
C GLU A 132 -7.16 -36.45 -10.33
N ARG A 133 -6.10 -37.27 -10.21
CA ARG A 133 -6.11 -38.48 -9.37
C ARG A 133 -6.26 -38.14 -7.89
N ALA A 134 -5.55 -37.12 -7.40
CA ALA A 134 -5.59 -36.67 -6.02
C ALA A 134 -6.99 -36.17 -5.63
N ILE A 135 -7.56 -35.25 -6.42
CA ILE A 135 -8.90 -34.69 -6.16
C ILE A 135 -9.98 -35.77 -6.18
N ARG A 136 -9.88 -36.76 -7.09
CA ARG A 136 -10.77 -37.93 -7.11
C ARG A 136 -10.64 -38.77 -5.84
N ARG A 137 -9.42 -39.02 -5.36
CA ARG A 137 -9.16 -39.81 -4.16
C ARG A 137 -9.70 -39.10 -2.91
N ILE A 138 -9.42 -37.80 -2.77
CA ILE A 138 -9.93 -36.96 -1.68
C ILE A 138 -11.46 -36.95 -1.70
N GLY A 139 -12.08 -36.61 -2.83
CA GLY A 139 -13.54 -36.54 -2.96
C GLY A 139 -14.25 -37.84 -2.56
N ARG A 140 -13.67 -39.01 -2.91
CA ARG A 140 -14.17 -40.31 -2.46
C ARG A 140 -14.02 -40.51 -0.95
N ARG A 141 -12.90 -40.07 -0.37
CA ARG A 141 -12.61 -40.26 1.06
C ARG A 141 -13.53 -39.42 1.96
N ILE A 142 -13.84 -38.20 1.52
CA ILE A 142 -14.73 -37.27 2.24
C ILE A 142 -16.19 -37.34 1.78
N GLU A 143 -16.57 -38.30 0.92
CA GLU A 143 -17.91 -38.33 0.29
C GLU A 143 -19.05 -38.20 1.31
N ARG A 144 -18.93 -38.84 2.48
CA ARG A 144 -19.91 -38.79 3.58
C ARG A 144 -19.92 -37.48 4.37
N ALA A 145 -18.86 -36.69 4.27
CA ALA A 145 -18.66 -35.42 4.96
C ALA A 145 -18.64 -34.20 4.02
N LEU A 146 -18.78 -34.44 2.70
CA LEU A 146 -18.48 -33.45 1.67
C LEU A 146 -19.25 -32.13 1.85
N GLN A 147 -20.52 -32.20 2.23
CA GLN A 147 -21.37 -31.01 2.40
C GLN A 147 -21.07 -30.17 3.64
N ARG A 148 -20.40 -30.77 4.65
CA ARG A 148 -19.99 -30.11 5.91
C ARG A 148 -18.49 -29.85 5.98
N THR A 149 -17.76 -30.15 4.91
CA THR A 149 -16.33 -29.87 4.80
C THR A 149 -16.17 -28.50 4.14
N HIS A 150 -15.33 -27.63 4.68
CA HIS A 150 -14.82 -26.44 4.02
C HIS A 150 -13.50 -26.80 3.35
N ILE A 151 -13.31 -26.45 2.07
CA ILE A 151 -12.12 -26.84 1.30
C ILE A 151 -11.44 -25.61 0.74
N VAL A 152 -10.14 -25.49 1.03
CA VAL A 152 -9.25 -24.47 0.44
C VAL A 152 -8.20 -25.18 -0.39
N ILE A 153 -8.12 -24.86 -1.68
CA ILE A 153 -7.11 -25.40 -2.61
C ILE A 153 -6.15 -24.28 -2.98
N THR A 154 -4.84 -24.50 -2.84
CA THR A 154 -3.81 -23.53 -3.21
C THR A 154 -3.04 -23.94 -4.45
N GLY A 155 -2.56 -22.97 -5.22
CA GLY A 155 -1.66 -23.24 -6.34
C GLY A 155 -1.10 -21.98 -6.99
N ARG A 156 -0.11 -22.14 -7.88
CA ARG A 156 0.32 -21.09 -8.80
C ARG A 156 -0.65 -20.96 -10.00
N THR A 157 -0.83 -19.75 -10.52
CA THR A 157 -1.86 -19.43 -11.52
C THR A 157 -1.66 -20.16 -12.86
N GLU A 158 -0.42 -20.41 -13.26
CA GLU A 158 -0.08 -21.10 -14.52
C GLU A 158 -0.36 -22.60 -14.46
N ALA A 159 -0.29 -23.21 -13.27
CA ALA A 159 -0.54 -24.63 -13.10
C ALA A 159 -2.04 -24.96 -12.98
N TRP A 160 -2.84 -23.95 -12.63
CA TRP A 160 -4.29 -24.03 -12.56
C TRP A 160 -4.91 -23.84 -13.95
N ARG A 161 -5.59 -24.88 -14.47
CA ARG A 161 -6.31 -24.83 -15.74
C ARG A 161 -7.71 -24.25 -15.52
N PRO A 162 -8.00 -23.01 -15.96
CA PRO A 162 -9.16 -22.26 -15.48
C PRO A 162 -10.52 -22.93 -15.75
N ALA A 163 -10.68 -23.58 -16.90
CA ALA A 163 -11.93 -24.27 -17.23
C ALA A 163 -11.89 -25.73 -16.77
N THR A 164 -10.81 -26.45 -17.09
CA THR A 164 -10.75 -27.89 -16.88
C THR A 164 -10.62 -28.28 -15.40
N ASP A 165 -9.81 -27.57 -14.62
CA ASP A 165 -9.60 -27.89 -13.20
C ASP A 165 -10.77 -27.43 -12.34
N LEU A 166 -11.36 -26.29 -12.66
CA LEU A 166 -12.58 -25.83 -12.00
C LEU A 166 -13.72 -26.85 -12.20
N LEU A 167 -13.88 -27.38 -13.41
CA LEU A 167 -14.87 -28.43 -13.69
C LEU A 167 -14.57 -29.71 -12.89
N LEU A 168 -13.30 -30.10 -12.78
CA LEU A 168 -12.87 -31.26 -12.00
C LEU A 168 -13.25 -31.10 -10.52
N CYS A 169 -12.90 -29.96 -9.91
CA CYS A 169 -13.23 -29.65 -8.53
C CYS A 169 -14.75 -29.58 -8.32
N ARG A 170 -15.50 -28.98 -9.24
CA ARG A 170 -16.97 -28.96 -9.22
C ARG A 170 -17.59 -30.37 -9.25
N THR A 171 -16.94 -31.30 -9.94
CA THR A 171 -17.43 -32.68 -10.09
C THR A 171 -17.19 -33.51 -8.84
N TYR A 172 -15.96 -33.49 -8.32
CA TYR A 172 -15.53 -34.40 -7.24
C TYR A 172 -15.60 -33.78 -5.84
N LEU A 173 -15.58 -32.46 -5.74
CA LEU A 173 -15.68 -31.70 -4.50
C LEU A 173 -16.93 -30.82 -4.49
N ARG A 174 -18.05 -31.34 -4.99
CA ARG A 174 -19.32 -30.60 -5.07
C ARG A 174 -19.77 -30.09 -3.70
N TRP A 175 -20.51 -29.00 -3.72
CA TRP A 175 -21.24 -28.48 -2.57
C TRP A 175 -22.62 -28.05 -3.06
N ASP A 176 -23.66 -28.48 -2.36
CA ASP A 176 -25.05 -28.21 -2.70
C ASP A 176 -25.66 -27.33 -1.62
N ALA A 177 -26.14 -26.15 -1.99
CA ALA A 177 -26.76 -25.24 -1.04
C ALA A 177 -28.01 -25.88 -0.40
N PRO A 178 -28.20 -25.76 0.93
CA PRO A 178 -29.39 -26.32 1.59
C PRO A 178 -30.67 -25.66 1.04
N ALA A 179 -31.66 -26.49 0.70
CA ALA A 179 -32.89 -26.09 -0.01
C ALA A 179 -33.80 -25.09 0.75
N THR A 180 -33.51 -24.80 2.01
CA THR A 180 -34.35 -23.98 2.92
C THR A 180 -34.21 -22.46 2.77
N ALA A 181 -33.36 -21.95 1.87
CA ALA A 181 -33.18 -20.51 1.67
C ALA A 181 -34.16 -19.86 0.64
N LEU A 182 -35.03 -20.65 0.01
CA LEU A 182 -36.09 -20.15 -0.88
C LEU A 182 -37.46 -20.30 -0.19
N GLY A 183 -37.68 -19.48 0.84
CA GLY A 183 -38.99 -19.33 1.46
C GLY A 183 -39.99 -18.74 0.46
N GLU A 184 -41.08 -19.47 0.26
CA GLU A 184 -42.26 -19.10 -0.51
C GLU A 184 -42.78 -17.72 -0.07
N ALA A 185 -42.58 -16.70 -0.91
CA ALA A 185 -43.40 -15.50 -0.88
C ALA A 185 -44.24 -15.51 -2.15
N SER A 186 -45.44 -16.06 -2.04
CA SER A 186 -46.54 -15.86 -2.98
C SER A 186 -46.76 -14.36 -3.16
N ALA A 187 -46.55 -13.87 -4.38
CA ALA A 187 -46.85 -12.49 -4.73
C ALA A 187 -48.38 -12.28 -4.76
N PRO A 188 -48.93 -11.27 -4.09
CA PRO A 188 -50.23 -10.74 -4.45
C PRO A 188 -50.08 -9.84 -5.69
N PRO A 189 -51.07 -9.81 -6.60
CA PRO A 189 -51.09 -8.83 -7.67
C PRO A 189 -51.61 -7.51 -7.10
N GLU A 190 -50.91 -6.40 -7.30
CA GLU A 190 -51.51 -5.12 -7.71
C GLU A 190 -50.48 -4.00 -7.93
N GLU A 191 -50.92 -3.10 -8.79
CA GLU A 191 -50.24 -2.03 -9.52
C GLU A 191 -49.71 -0.84 -8.66
N TYR A 192 -48.87 -0.04 -9.32
CA TYR A 192 -48.41 1.33 -9.02
C TYR A 192 -47.25 1.51 -8.02
N ALA A 193 -46.04 1.72 -8.55
CA ALA A 193 -45.26 2.95 -8.34
C ALA A 193 -43.91 2.91 -9.09
N VAL A 194 -43.58 4.02 -9.74
CA VAL A 194 -42.36 4.29 -10.50
C VAL A 194 -41.19 4.50 -9.55
N ALA A 195 -40.14 3.68 -9.62
CA ALA A 195 -38.84 3.94 -9.01
C ALA A 195 -37.70 3.23 -9.76
N VAL A 196 -36.72 4.05 -10.14
CA VAL A 196 -35.37 3.79 -10.68
C VAL A 196 -34.88 2.34 -10.59
N GLU A 197 -34.59 1.74 -11.76
CA GLU A 197 -33.97 0.43 -11.92
C GLU A 197 -32.53 0.41 -11.35
N HIS A 198 -32.41 0.11 -10.07
CA HIS A 198 -31.29 -0.66 -9.54
C HIS A 198 -31.81 -2.06 -9.19
N THR A 199 -32.16 -2.83 -10.22
CA THR A 199 -32.31 -4.28 -10.07
C THR A 199 -31.00 -4.92 -10.51
N ALA A 200 -30.09 -5.10 -9.55
CA ALA A 200 -29.07 -6.14 -9.65
C ALA A 200 -29.82 -7.45 -9.85
N LYS A 201 -29.91 -7.88 -11.11
CA LYS A 201 -30.55 -9.14 -11.50
C LYS A 201 -29.81 -10.26 -10.76
N ARG A 202 -30.60 -11.03 -10.02
CA ARG A 202 -30.23 -12.32 -9.42
C ARG A 202 -29.56 -13.19 -10.48
N GLU A 203 -28.25 -13.36 -10.40
CA GLU A 203 -27.59 -14.50 -11.01
C GLU A 203 -27.44 -15.59 -9.97
N ASN A 204 -28.35 -16.55 -10.01
CA ASN A 204 -28.11 -17.82 -9.35
C ASN A 204 -28.34 -18.94 -10.36
N LYS A 205 -27.26 -19.68 -10.65
CA LYS A 205 -27.32 -21.09 -11.03
C LYS A 205 -25.98 -21.87 -11.02
N HIS A 206 -24.80 -21.30 -10.71
CA HIS A 206 -23.51 -22.04 -10.87
C HIS A 206 -22.29 -21.67 -9.96
N ALA A 207 -22.42 -21.16 -8.73
CA ALA A 207 -21.23 -20.83 -7.92
C ALA A 207 -20.93 -21.84 -6.80
N PRO A 208 -20.02 -22.83 -7.01
CA PRO A 208 -19.55 -23.67 -5.92
C PRO A 208 -18.06 -23.46 -5.59
N PHE A 209 -17.36 -22.46 -6.13
CA PHE A 209 -15.97 -22.15 -5.74
C PHE A 209 -15.72 -20.64 -5.85
N ARG A 210 -15.32 -20.01 -4.75
CA ARG A 210 -14.79 -18.65 -4.73
C ARG A 210 -13.30 -18.69 -5.08
N ILE A 211 -12.86 -17.86 -6.03
CA ILE A 211 -11.49 -17.88 -6.54
C ILE A 211 -10.82 -16.56 -6.17
N VAL A 212 -9.79 -16.64 -5.34
CA VAL A 212 -9.13 -15.48 -4.74
C VAL A 212 -7.63 -15.53 -4.96
N THR A 213 -7.00 -14.38 -4.78
CA THR A 213 -5.54 -14.23 -4.73
C THR A 213 -5.13 -13.40 -3.52
N LEU A 214 -3.91 -13.63 -3.02
CA LEU A 214 -3.32 -12.82 -1.97
C LEU A 214 -3.05 -11.40 -2.50
N GLU A 215 -3.42 -10.40 -1.71
CA GLU A 215 -3.04 -9.02 -1.99
C GLU A 215 -1.59 -8.74 -1.57
N ASP A 216 -1.08 -7.66 -2.18
CA ASP A 216 0.19 -7.04 -1.86
C ASP A 216 0.20 -6.53 -0.41
N LEU A 217 1.33 -6.73 0.26
CA LEU A 217 1.63 -6.13 1.56
C LEU A 217 1.58 -4.60 1.45
N HIS A 218 0.95 -3.95 2.42
CA HIS A 218 0.81 -2.50 2.44
C HIS A 218 0.82 -1.94 3.87
N GLY A 219 1.24 -0.68 4.02
CA GLY A 219 1.21 0.07 5.27
C GLY A 219 1.78 -0.71 6.46
N ALA A 220 0.96 -0.88 7.50
CA ALA A 220 1.34 -1.55 8.74
C ALA A 220 1.83 -2.99 8.55
N GLN A 221 1.40 -3.70 7.50
CA GLN A 221 1.88 -5.07 7.23
C GLN A 221 3.38 -5.08 6.91
N ILE A 222 3.85 -4.09 6.14
CA ILE A 222 5.28 -3.97 5.80
C ILE A 222 6.10 -3.63 7.05
N GLU A 223 5.59 -2.72 7.88
CA GLU A 223 6.27 -2.32 9.12
C GLU A 223 6.38 -3.48 10.10
N THR A 224 5.27 -4.19 10.37
CA THR A 224 5.25 -5.37 11.24
C THR A 224 6.22 -6.44 10.76
N PHE A 225 6.23 -6.73 9.46
CA PHE A 225 7.14 -7.72 8.89
C PHE A 225 8.61 -7.28 8.98
N ALA A 226 8.92 -6.02 8.68
CA ALA A 226 10.27 -5.48 8.74
C ALA A 226 10.82 -5.48 10.18
N ILE A 227 10.01 -5.09 11.16
CA ILE A 227 10.37 -5.13 12.59
C ILE A 227 10.62 -6.57 13.02
N ALA A 228 9.74 -7.51 12.66
CA ALA A 228 9.90 -8.92 13.00
C ALA A 228 11.15 -9.54 12.35
N LYS A 229 11.56 -9.07 11.17
CA LYS A 229 12.80 -9.47 10.49
C LYS A 229 14.05 -8.67 10.92
N GLY A 230 13.95 -7.87 11.99
CA GLY A 230 15.12 -7.30 12.67
C GLY A 230 15.55 -5.91 12.22
N VAL A 231 14.70 -5.16 11.52
CA VAL A 231 14.97 -3.73 11.23
C VAL A 231 14.96 -2.95 12.55
N ALA A 232 16.13 -2.43 12.95
CA ALA A 232 16.29 -1.69 14.21
C ALA A 232 15.64 -0.29 14.17
N ASP A 233 15.74 0.41 13.05
CA ASP A 233 15.14 1.73 12.84
C ASP A 233 14.17 1.67 11.65
N ILE A 234 12.90 1.42 11.96
CA ILE A 234 11.83 1.33 10.96
C ILE A 234 11.58 2.66 10.25
N LYS A 235 11.75 3.80 10.95
CA LYS A 235 11.55 5.12 10.36
C LYS A 235 12.63 5.40 9.30
N ALA A 236 13.89 5.06 9.59
CA ALA A 236 14.98 5.18 8.62
C ALA A 236 14.79 4.25 7.41
N PHE A 237 14.40 2.99 7.63
CA PHE A 237 14.12 2.03 6.56
C PHE A 237 13.01 2.53 5.62
N THR A 238 11.84 2.86 6.16
CA THR A 238 10.68 3.37 5.41
C THR A 238 11.05 4.62 4.61
N LYS A 239 11.80 5.56 5.21
CA LYS A 239 12.28 6.77 4.54
C LYS A 239 13.24 6.46 3.39
N ALA A 240 14.10 5.45 3.53
CA ALA A 240 15.01 5.03 2.48
C ALA A 240 14.30 4.33 1.32
N VAL A 241 13.31 3.46 1.61
CA VAL A 241 12.48 2.78 0.60
C VAL A 241 11.66 3.80 -0.19
N GLU A 242 11.04 4.76 0.51
CA GLU A 242 10.31 5.87 -0.09
C GLU A 242 11.23 6.65 -1.05
N ARG A 243 12.38 7.15 -0.56
CA ARG A 243 13.35 7.92 -1.37
C ARG A 243 13.85 7.19 -2.61
N ALA A 244 14.03 5.88 -2.55
CA ALA A 244 14.45 5.07 -3.68
C ALA A 244 13.31 4.71 -4.64
N GLU A 245 12.06 5.11 -4.35
CA GLU A 245 10.84 4.63 -4.99
C GLU A 245 10.77 3.10 -5.08
N ALA A 246 11.10 2.44 -3.97
CA ALA A 246 11.31 1.00 -3.91
C ALA A 246 10.08 0.20 -3.43
N TRP A 247 8.97 0.87 -3.09
CA TRP A 247 7.76 0.20 -2.56
C TRP A 247 7.21 -0.92 -3.45
N SER A 248 7.32 -0.80 -4.77
CA SER A 248 6.89 -1.87 -5.69
C SER A 248 7.70 -3.17 -5.55
N PHE A 249 8.84 -3.12 -4.86
CA PHE A 249 9.70 -4.27 -4.59
C PHE A 249 9.53 -4.82 -3.17
N THR A 250 8.66 -4.23 -2.35
CA THR A 250 8.42 -4.65 -0.96
C THR A 250 7.03 -5.27 -0.75
N THR A 251 6.27 -5.48 -1.81
CA THR A 251 4.85 -5.88 -1.71
C THR A 251 4.63 -7.36 -1.45
N ARG A 252 5.61 -8.24 -1.69
CA ARG A 252 5.51 -9.67 -1.31
C ARG A 252 6.40 -9.97 -0.12
N PRO A 253 6.00 -10.88 0.79
CA PRO A 253 6.80 -11.23 1.96
C PRO A 253 8.24 -11.59 1.64
N LEU A 254 8.46 -12.38 0.57
CA LEU A 254 9.80 -12.80 0.18
C LEU A 254 10.65 -11.65 -0.37
N ASP A 255 10.07 -10.77 -1.19
CA ASP A 255 10.80 -9.62 -1.74
C ASP A 255 11.12 -8.59 -0.64
N LEU A 256 10.20 -8.42 0.32
CA LEU A 256 10.41 -7.59 1.50
C LEU A 256 11.50 -8.17 2.41
N ALA A 257 11.53 -9.48 2.63
CA ALA A 257 12.58 -10.14 3.41
C ALA A 257 13.97 -9.84 2.85
N GLU A 258 14.13 -9.92 1.53
CA GLU A 258 15.40 -9.59 0.87
C GLU A 258 15.76 -8.10 0.93
N THR A 259 14.75 -7.23 0.84
CA THR A 259 14.97 -5.79 0.98
C THR A 259 15.42 -5.46 2.41
N VAL A 260 14.87 -6.14 3.40
CA VAL A 260 15.27 -6.04 4.81
C VAL A 260 16.68 -6.60 5.02
N GLU A 261 17.02 -7.75 4.45
CA GLU A 261 18.39 -8.30 4.49
C GLU A 261 19.40 -7.33 3.89
N PHE A 262 19.12 -6.80 2.70
CA PHE A 262 19.99 -5.82 2.05
C PHE A 262 20.18 -4.56 2.92
N TRP A 263 19.09 -4.06 3.51
CA TRP A 263 19.13 -2.93 4.42
C TRP A 263 19.97 -3.23 5.66
N ASN A 264 19.79 -4.38 6.29
CA ASN A 264 20.54 -4.76 7.49
C ASN A 264 22.05 -4.84 7.19
N ASP A 265 22.42 -5.38 6.02
CA ASP A 265 23.81 -5.53 5.61
C ASP A 265 24.48 -4.20 5.20
N HIS A 266 23.75 -3.31 4.51
CA HIS A 266 24.33 -2.13 3.86
C HIS A 266 23.89 -0.78 4.44
N GLN A 267 22.88 -0.77 5.32
CA GLN A 267 22.26 0.43 5.90
C GLN A 267 21.83 1.46 4.84
N ARG A 268 21.41 0.97 3.67
CA ARG A 268 20.92 1.78 2.54
C ARG A 268 19.99 0.95 1.65
N ILE A 269 19.26 1.63 0.77
CA ILE A 269 18.54 1.01 -0.35
C ILE A 269 19.34 1.25 -1.65
N GLY A 270 19.31 0.29 -2.59
CA GLY A 270 19.99 0.40 -3.88
C GLY A 270 19.40 1.48 -4.80
N SER A 271 20.11 1.82 -5.88
CA SER A 271 19.53 2.69 -6.93
C SER A 271 18.33 2.01 -7.60
N ARG A 272 17.41 2.76 -8.19
CA ARG A 272 16.22 2.20 -8.83
C ARG A 272 16.57 1.19 -9.93
N PHE A 273 17.64 1.44 -10.68
CA PHE A 273 18.17 0.52 -11.69
C PHE A 273 18.75 -0.74 -11.07
N GLU A 274 19.51 -0.63 -9.97
CA GLU A 274 20.03 -1.79 -9.22
C GLU A 274 18.90 -2.65 -8.67
N LEU A 275 17.88 -2.02 -8.06
CA LEU A 275 16.71 -2.73 -7.54
C LEU A 275 15.93 -3.41 -8.66
N MET A 276 15.70 -2.71 -9.78
CA MET A 276 15.02 -3.28 -10.95
C MET A 276 15.76 -4.49 -11.51
N THR A 277 17.07 -4.36 -11.76
CA THR A 277 17.88 -5.43 -12.35
C THR A 277 18.05 -6.63 -11.41
N SER A 278 18.30 -6.37 -10.12
CA SER A 278 18.41 -7.40 -9.09
C SER A 278 17.08 -8.11 -8.88
N SER A 279 15.97 -7.37 -8.76
CA SER A 279 14.64 -7.96 -8.61
C SER A 279 14.27 -8.82 -9.81
N ILE A 280 14.50 -8.35 -11.04
CA ILE A 280 14.25 -9.15 -12.24
C ILE A 280 15.10 -10.42 -12.21
N ALA A 281 16.41 -10.34 -11.98
CA ALA A 281 17.28 -11.51 -11.96
C ALA A 281 16.77 -12.58 -10.99
N LYS A 282 16.47 -12.20 -9.75
CA LYS A 282 15.94 -13.10 -8.73
C LYS A 282 14.55 -13.64 -9.05
N ARG A 283 13.67 -12.84 -9.67
CA ARG A 283 12.33 -13.28 -10.08
C ARG A 283 12.33 -14.17 -11.32
N LEU A 284 13.45 -14.28 -12.04
CA LEU A 284 13.62 -15.21 -13.17
C LEU A 284 14.21 -16.56 -12.73
N GLU A 285 14.66 -16.70 -11.49
CA GLU A 285 15.14 -17.95 -10.91
C GLU A 285 13.97 -18.80 -10.39
N GLU A 286 14.12 -20.14 -10.47
CA GLU A 286 13.32 -21.05 -9.66
C GLU A 286 14.06 -21.29 -8.36
N ARG A 287 13.43 -20.97 -7.23
CA ARG A 287 14.05 -21.16 -5.91
C ARG A 287 13.83 -22.57 -5.36
N ASP A 288 12.79 -23.22 -5.84
CA ASP A 288 12.52 -24.61 -5.50
C ASP A 288 13.49 -25.51 -6.27
N GLN A 289 14.41 -26.14 -5.53
CA GLN A 289 15.47 -26.96 -6.13
C GLN A 289 14.89 -28.20 -6.83
N ASP A 290 13.87 -28.83 -6.25
CA ASP A 290 13.24 -30.02 -6.84
C ASP A 290 12.59 -29.69 -8.19
N ARG A 291 11.96 -28.52 -8.31
CA ARG A 291 11.42 -28.03 -9.59
C ARG A 291 12.50 -27.63 -10.58
N ALA A 292 13.54 -26.95 -10.10
CA ALA A 292 14.66 -26.54 -10.95
C ALA A 292 15.30 -27.77 -11.61
N ASP A 293 15.46 -28.85 -10.86
CA ASP A 293 16.01 -30.13 -11.34
C ASP A 293 15.02 -30.89 -12.22
N ALA A 294 13.73 -30.88 -11.88
CA ALA A 294 12.71 -31.55 -12.68
C ALA A 294 12.46 -30.90 -14.05
N ARG A 295 12.65 -29.58 -14.16
CA ARG A 295 12.33 -28.78 -15.36
C ARG A 295 13.40 -27.73 -15.66
N PRO A 296 14.62 -28.15 -16.05
CA PRO A 296 15.72 -27.24 -16.28
C PRO A 296 15.51 -26.42 -17.56
N ILE A 297 15.82 -25.12 -17.47
CA ILE A 297 15.84 -24.21 -18.62
C ILE A 297 16.99 -23.20 -18.41
N ALA A 298 17.70 -22.87 -19.49
CA ALA A 298 18.81 -21.93 -19.42
C ALA A 298 18.34 -20.52 -19.04
N VAL A 299 19.08 -19.85 -18.14
CA VAL A 299 18.77 -18.50 -17.66
C VAL A 299 18.67 -17.49 -18.82
N ASP A 300 19.60 -17.57 -19.78
CA ASP A 300 19.60 -16.69 -20.95
C ASP A 300 18.34 -16.87 -21.81
N ARG A 301 17.86 -18.12 -21.93
CA ARG A 301 16.62 -18.43 -22.65
C ARG A 301 15.41 -17.85 -21.92
N ILE A 302 15.32 -17.99 -20.60
CA ILE A 302 14.27 -17.32 -19.79
C ILE A 302 14.28 -15.81 -20.04
N ARG A 303 15.47 -15.19 -19.99
CA ARG A 303 15.61 -13.74 -20.17
C ARG A 303 15.24 -13.28 -21.57
N GLU A 304 15.57 -14.06 -22.60
CA GLU A 304 15.10 -13.81 -23.97
C GLU A 304 13.57 -13.86 -24.06
N GLY A 305 12.97 -14.93 -23.50
CA GLY A 305 11.53 -15.13 -23.52
C GLY A 305 10.77 -14.01 -22.81
N VAL A 306 11.23 -13.60 -21.62
CA VAL A 306 10.55 -12.56 -20.84
C VAL A 306 10.64 -11.18 -21.50
N ARG A 307 11.78 -10.87 -22.15
CA ARG A 307 11.95 -9.64 -22.94
C ARG A 307 11.00 -9.59 -24.12
N LEU A 308 10.85 -10.69 -24.85
CA LEU A 308 9.90 -10.81 -25.96
C LEU A 308 8.45 -10.67 -25.50
N VAL A 309 8.07 -11.32 -24.40
CA VAL A 309 6.71 -11.20 -23.83
C VAL A 309 6.43 -9.76 -23.35
N ALA A 310 7.41 -9.09 -22.73
CA ALA A 310 7.29 -7.68 -22.35
C ALA A 310 7.07 -6.77 -23.56
N ALA A 311 7.87 -6.96 -24.62
CA ALA A 311 7.74 -6.21 -25.86
C ALA A 311 6.38 -6.46 -26.53
N ALA A 312 5.94 -7.73 -26.62
CA ALA A 312 4.66 -8.08 -27.23
C ALA A 312 3.47 -7.49 -26.46
N THR A 313 3.44 -7.63 -25.13
CA THR A 313 2.38 -7.04 -24.29
C THR A 313 2.34 -5.52 -24.37
N THR A 314 3.51 -4.86 -24.54
CA THR A 314 3.59 -3.40 -24.72
C THR A 314 3.10 -2.98 -26.10
N LEU A 315 3.60 -3.60 -27.17
CA LEU A 315 3.33 -3.22 -28.55
C LEU A 315 1.91 -3.58 -29.00
N CYS A 316 1.37 -4.70 -28.51
CA CYS A 316 0.00 -5.13 -28.77
C CYS A 316 -1.03 -4.42 -27.88
N GLN A 317 -0.59 -3.67 -26.85
CA GLN A 317 -1.45 -3.02 -25.86
C GLN A 317 -2.37 -4.01 -25.11
N GLU A 318 -1.89 -5.23 -24.90
CA GLU A 318 -2.58 -6.27 -24.15
C GLU A 318 -1.68 -6.71 -22.99
N SER A 319 -2.10 -6.38 -21.77
CA SER A 319 -1.31 -6.64 -20.56
C SER A 319 -1.51 -8.06 -20.02
N ALA A 320 -2.66 -8.68 -20.32
CA ALA A 320 -3.00 -10.01 -19.88
C ALA A 320 -2.34 -11.04 -20.80
N ILE A 321 -1.69 -12.03 -20.19
CA ILE A 321 -1.04 -13.16 -20.84
C ILE A 321 -1.87 -14.40 -20.55
N ARG A 322 -2.25 -15.13 -21.59
CA ARG A 322 -3.13 -16.28 -21.47
C ARG A 322 -2.45 -17.43 -20.72
N VAL A 323 -3.13 -17.98 -19.71
CA VAL A 323 -2.75 -19.28 -19.13
C VAL A 323 -3.26 -20.41 -20.04
N PRO A 324 -2.40 -21.31 -20.53
CA PRO A 324 -2.83 -22.40 -21.41
C PRO A 324 -3.81 -23.39 -20.76
N ASP A 325 -4.98 -23.61 -21.38
CA ASP A 325 -5.97 -24.65 -21.02
C ASP A 325 -6.56 -25.28 -22.30
N GLY A 326 -5.67 -25.61 -23.24
CA GLY A 326 -6.05 -25.96 -24.62
C GLY A 326 -6.84 -24.81 -25.27
N ASP A 327 -7.89 -25.16 -26.01
CA ASP A 327 -8.77 -24.18 -26.69
C ASP A 327 -9.84 -23.57 -25.77
N LYS A 328 -9.86 -23.93 -24.48
CA LYS A 328 -10.92 -23.52 -23.55
C LYS A 328 -10.70 -22.16 -22.89
N ASN A 329 -9.55 -21.53 -23.11
CA ASN A 329 -9.25 -20.19 -22.61
C ASN A 329 -8.83 -19.29 -23.78
N ALA A 330 -9.57 -18.20 -24.00
CA ALA A 330 -9.31 -17.24 -25.06
C ALA A 330 -8.82 -15.88 -24.53
N LEU A 331 -8.74 -15.70 -23.21
CA LEU A 331 -8.44 -14.41 -22.58
C LEU A 331 -6.94 -14.10 -22.60
N GLY A 332 -6.59 -12.88 -23.02
CA GLY A 332 -5.22 -12.39 -23.07
C GLY A 332 -4.38 -12.90 -24.24
N LEU A 333 -3.15 -12.38 -24.30
CA LEU A 333 -2.15 -12.64 -25.33
C LEU A 333 -1.72 -14.13 -25.33
N PRO A 334 -1.87 -14.84 -26.45
CA PRO A 334 -1.41 -16.23 -26.58
C PRO A 334 0.13 -16.27 -26.61
N ILE A 335 0.73 -16.83 -25.56
CA ILE A 335 2.21 -16.85 -25.40
C ILE A 335 2.94 -17.55 -26.55
N LYS A 336 2.32 -18.56 -27.17
CA LYS A 336 2.89 -19.30 -28.32
C LYS A 336 3.03 -18.48 -29.58
N ASP A 337 2.15 -17.49 -29.78
CA ASP A 337 2.23 -16.62 -30.95
C ASP A 337 3.38 -15.62 -30.81
N VAL A 338 3.83 -15.36 -29.58
CA VAL A 338 5.01 -14.56 -29.26
C VAL A 338 6.28 -15.40 -29.28
N LEU A 339 6.28 -16.54 -28.57
CA LEU A 339 7.42 -17.42 -28.39
C LEU A 339 7.36 -18.59 -29.38
N THR A 340 7.39 -18.28 -30.67
CA THR A 340 7.17 -19.25 -31.76
C THR A 340 8.18 -20.41 -31.82
N THR A 341 9.36 -20.24 -31.22
CA THR A 341 10.42 -21.26 -31.14
C THR A 341 10.35 -22.11 -29.86
N TRP A 342 9.40 -21.84 -28.98
CA TRP A 342 9.28 -22.48 -27.66
C TRP A 342 8.22 -23.59 -27.68
N ASN A 343 8.47 -24.63 -26.89
CA ASN A 343 7.49 -25.68 -26.65
C ASN A 343 6.52 -25.28 -25.50
N ASP A 344 5.45 -26.06 -25.30
CA ASP A 344 4.46 -25.82 -24.24
C ASP A 344 5.06 -25.81 -22.83
N GLN A 345 6.03 -26.70 -22.58
CA GLN A 345 6.66 -26.86 -21.28
C GLN A 345 7.52 -25.64 -20.94
N ASP A 346 8.36 -25.17 -21.87
CA ASP A 346 9.19 -23.98 -21.71
C ASP A 346 8.33 -22.72 -21.50
N CYS A 347 7.22 -22.60 -22.25
CA CYS A 347 6.26 -21.50 -22.05
C CYS A 347 5.65 -21.54 -20.64
N SER A 348 5.29 -22.73 -20.15
CA SER A 348 4.75 -22.91 -18.80
C SER A 348 5.80 -22.61 -17.73
N ILE A 349 7.07 -22.98 -17.94
CA ILE A 349 8.18 -22.67 -17.01
C ILE A 349 8.44 -21.17 -16.97
N LEU A 350 8.41 -20.48 -18.11
CA LEU A 350 8.53 -19.02 -18.12
C LEU A 350 7.37 -18.38 -17.34
N LEU A 351 6.14 -18.81 -17.59
CA LEU A 351 4.98 -18.29 -16.88
C LEU A 351 5.00 -18.58 -15.38
N SER A 352 5.66 -19.66 -14.92
CA SER A 352 5.78 -19.96 -13.47
C SER A 352 6.73 -19.04 -12.71
N ARG A 353 7.47 -18.18 -13.43
CA ARG A 353 8.43 -17.26 -12.80
C ARG A 353 7.71 -16.15 -12.01
N PRO A 354 8.19 -15.84 -10.80
CA PRO A 354 7.61 -14.79 -9.94
C PRO A 354 7.52 -13.39 -10.55
N ILE A 355 8.11 -13.14 -11.72
CA ILE A 355 7.99 -11.89 -12.46
C ILE A 355 6.56 -11.63 -12.98
N PHE A 356 5.75 -12.68 -13.08
CA PHE A 356 4.34 -12.60 -13.40
C PHE A 356 3.47 -12.67 -12.14
N ASP A 357 2.31 -12.01 -12.19
CA ASP A 357 1.23 -12.01 -11.20
C ASP A 357 -0.05 -12.62 -11.79
N PRO A 358 -0.99 -13.08 -10.95
CA PRO A 358 -2.35 -13.37 -11.38
C PRO A 358 -3.02 -12.07 -11.88
N GLY A 359 -3.58 -12.13 -13.09
CA GLY A 359 -4.35 -11.06 -13.70
C GLY A 359 -5.84 -11.18 -13.37
N ILE A 360 -6.67 -11.26 -14.41
CA ILE A 360 -8.04 -11.80 -14.29
C ILE A 360 -7.99 -13.33 -14.30
N TYR A 361 -9.08 -14.00 -13.90
CA TYR A 361 -9.13 -15.45 -13.86
C TYR A 361 -8.71 -16.08 -15.20
N GLY A 362 -7.65 -16.90 -15.16
CA GLY A 362 -7.08 -17.54 -16.35
C GLY A 362 -6.04 -16.73 -17.12
N THR A 363 -5.56 -15.62 -16.56
CA THR A 363 -4.49 -14.82 -17.16
C THR A 363 -3.41 -14.50 -16.14
N LYS A 364 -2.21 -14.23 -16.65
CA LYS A 364 -1.09 -13.62 -15.92
C LYS A 364 -0.82 -12.22 -16.43
N ARG A 365 -0.11 -11.40 -15.67
CA ARG A 365 0.42 -10.10 -16.09
C ARG A 365 1.80 -9.89 -15.49
N PHE A 366 2.56 -8.91 -15.96
CA PHE A 366 3.76 -8.49 -15.22
C PHE A 366 3.35 -7.95 -13.83
N HIS A 367 4.13 -8.29 -12.81
CA HIS A 367 3.82 -7.86 -11.44
C HIS A 367 3.76 -6.34 -11.30
N HIS A 368 4.67 -5.64 -11.99
CA HIS A 368 4.68 -4.19 -12.04
C HIS A 368 4.87 -3.65 -13.46
N ARG A 369 4.20 -2.53 -13.78
CA ARG A 369 4.26 -1.89 -15.09
C ARG A 369 5.68 -1.47 -15.50
N SER A 370 6.47 -0.92 -14.57
CA SER A 370 7.83 -0.48 -14.87
C SER A 370 8.79 -1.62 -15.22
N VAL A 371 8.51 -2.85 -14.76
CA VAL A 371 9.29 -4.04 -15.13
C VAL A 371 9.05 -4.40 -16.59
N ARG A 372 7.79 -4.36 -17.04
CA ARG A 372 7.43 -4.51 -18.44
C ARG A 372 8.13 -3.44 -19.29
N GLU A 373 8.09 -2.18 -18.87
CA GLU A 373 8.72 -1.07 -19.59
C GLU A 373 10.25 -1.23 -19.71
N TYR A 374 10.92 -1.61 -18.61
CA TYR A 374 12.36 -1.87 -18.60
C TYR A 374 12.73 -3.05 -19.52
N LEU A 375 12.01 -4.16 -19.43
CA LEU A 375 12.28 -5.34 -20.27
C LEU A 375 12.04 -5.06 -21.76
N THR A 376 11.02 -4.26 -22.09
CA THR A 376 10.80 -3.79 -23.47
C THR A 376 11.94 -2.89 -23.94
N ALA A 377 12.45 -1.99 -23.09
CA ALA A 377 13.61 -1.16 -23.42
C ALA A 377 14.86 -2.00 -23.65
N GLU A 378 15.10 -3.01 -22.80
CA GLU A 378 16.23 -3.94 -22.94
C GLU A 378 16.14 -4.74 -24.24
N TRP A 379 14.93 -5.19 -24.61
CA TRP A 379 14.67 -5.84 -25.89
C TRP A 379 14.97 -4.90 -27.07
N LEU A 380 14.41 -3.70 -27.09
CA LEU A 380 14.64 -2.74 -28.17
C LEU A 380 16.11 -2.35 -28.29
N HIS A 381 16.81 -2.19 -27.17
CA HIS A 381 18.24 -1.91 -27.15
C HIS A 381 19.04 -3.03 -27.84
N SER A 382 18.70 -4.30 -27.58
CA SER A 382 19.35 -5.46 -28.24
C SER A 382 19.17 -5.49 -29.77
N LEU A 383 18.15 -4.80 -30.29
CA LEU A 383 17.88 -4.69 -31.72
C LEU A 383 18.56 -3.47 -32.39
N LEU A 384 19.19 -2.57 -31.63
CA LEU A 384 19.93 -1.41 -32.14
C LEU A 384 21.32 -1.80 -32.69
N VAL A 385 21.35 -2.70 -33.66
CA VAL A 385 22.58 -3.26 -34.24
C VAL A 385 23.14 -2.47 -35.44
N ASP A 386 22.29 -1.76 -36.20
CA ASP A 386 22.70 -0.97 -37.36
C ASP A 386 21.80 0.27 -37.58
N GLU A 387 22.14 1.14 -38.53
CA GLU A 387 21.37 2.37 -38.82
C GLU A 387 19.95 2.08 -39.34
N GLY A 388 19.76 0.98 -40.06
CA GLY A 388 18.46 0.56 -40.57
C GLY A 388 17.53 0.07 -39.47
N SER A 389 18.04 -0.74 -38.53
CA SER A 389 17.27 -1.16 -37.35
C SER A 389 16.99 0.02 -36.42
N ARG A 390 17.97 0.91 -36.22
CA ARG A 390 17.81 2.15 -35.46
C ARG A 390 16.69 3.02 -36.00
N ALA A 391 16.67 3.30 -37.31
CA ALA A 391 15.62 4.12 -37.91
C ALA A 391 14.21 3.53 -37.69
N LYS A 392 14.06 2.20 -37.75
CA LYS A 392 12.79 1.51 -37.47
C LYS A 392 12.37 1.64 -36.00
N ILE A 393 13.31 1.43 -35.08
CA ILE A 393 13.06 1.51 -33.63
C ILE A 393 12.75 2.95 -33.23
N GLU A 394 13.52 3.93 -33.71
CA GLU A 394 13.25 5.34 -33.48
C GLU A 394 11.88 5.76 -34.03
N GLY A 395 11.42 5.18 -35.15
CA GLY A 395 10.08 5.40 -35.69
C GLY A 395 8.91 4.88 -34.81
N LEU A 396 9.20 4.04 -33.82
CA LEU A 396 8.22 3.64 -32.78
C LEU A 396 8.01 4.75 -31.76
N PHE A 397 9.03 5.59 -31.53
CA PHE A 397 9.04 6.62 -30.49
C PHE A 397 8.82 8.02 -31.03
N PHE A 398 9.49 8.37 -32.14
CA PHE A 398 9.54 9.72 -32.68
C PHE A 398 8.83 9.76 -34.03
N ARG A 399 7.78 10.58 -34.13
CA ARG A 399 7.03 10.77 -35.37
C ARG A 399 6.87 12.24 -35.70
N LYS A 400 6.83 12.57 -37.00
CA LYS A 400 6.45 13.92 -37.45
C LYS A 400 4.95 13.99 -37.65
N GLN A 401 4.28 14.89 -36.94
CA GLN A 401 2.87 15.20 -37.11
C GLN A 401 2.73 16.71 -37.32
N TYR A 402 2.04 17.11 -38.39
CA TYR A 402 1.85 18.52 -38.76
C TYR A 402 3.15 19.36 -38.83
N GLY A 403 4.26 18.73 -39.23
CA GLY A 403 5.57 19.38 -39.32
C GLY A 403 6.35 19.47 -38.01
N ILE A 404 5.77 19.03 -36.89
CA ILE A 404 6.39 19.00 -35.56
C ILE A 404 6.77 17.56 -35.24
N GLU A 405 7.94 17.37 -34.65
CA GLU A 405 8.35 16.07 -34.12
C GLU A 405 7.70 15.84 -32.75
N VAL A 406 7.09 14.68 -32.55
CA VAL A 406 6.36 14.33 -31.33
C VAL A 406 6.72 12.92 -30.88
N ILE A 407 6.56 12.67 -29.57
CA ILE A 407 6.74 11.35 -28.97
C ILE A 407 5.43 10.57 -29.01
N VAL A 408 5.47 9.31 -29.44
CA VAL A 408 4.33 8.39 -29.46
C VAL A 408 3.91 8.06 -28.02
N PRO A 409 2.68 8.42 -27.58
CA PRO A 409 2.26 8.29 -26.18
C PRO A 409 2.36 6.88 -25.61
N THR A 410 2.02 5.86 -26.40
CA THR A 410 2.05 4.45 -25.95
C THR A 410 3.47 3.93 -25.70
N MET A 411 4.47 4.52 -26.36
CA MET A 411 5.88 4.14 -26.23
C MET A 411 6.67 5.06 -25.30
N ARG A 412 6.13 6.23 -24.95
CA ARG A 412 6.75 7.21 -24.04
C ARG A 412 7.27 6.58 -22.73
N PRO A 413 6.55 5.66 -22.05
CA PRO A 413 7.01 5.09 -20.78
C PRO A 413 8.25 4.18 -20.88
N VAL A 414 8.58 3.68 -22.09
CA VAL A 414 9.76 2.85 -22.34
C VAL A 414 11.02 3.71 -22.55
N LEU A 415 10.85 4.95 -23.03
CA LEU A 415 11.96 5.86 -23.35
C LEU A 415 12.92 6.15 -22.20
N PRO A 416 12.50 6.38 -20.94
CA PRO A 416 13.42 6.69 -19.85
C PRO A 416 14.44 5.56 -19.63
N TRP A 417 13.99 4.30 -19.74
CA TRP A 417 14.86 3.13 -19.65
C TRP A 417 15.77 3.00 -20.86
N LEU A 418 15.23 3.18 -22.08
CA LEU A 418 16.04 3.07 -23.30
C LEU A 418 17.09 4.18 -23.40
N ALA A 419 16.77 5.39 -22.95
CA ALA A 419 17.71 6.51 -22.89
C ALA A 419 18.86 6.26 -21.90
N ALA A 420 18.64 5.50 -20.83
CA ALA A 420 19.72 5.06 -19.94
C ALA A 420 20.67 4.03 -20.60
N LEU A 421 20.20 3.31 -21.62
CA LEU A 421 20.97 2.27 -22.32
C LEU A 421 21.64 2.75 -23.62
N ASP A 422 21.07 3.76 -24.31
CA ASP A 422 21.57 4.25 -25.60
C ASP A 422 21.76 5.77 -25.63
N ARG A 423 23.01 6.21 -25.90
CA ARG A 423 23.38 7.63 -25.89
C ARG A 423 22.68 8.47 -26.96
N ARG A 424 22.44 7.92 -28.16
CA ARG A 424 21.79 8.68 -29.26
C ARG A 424 20.30 8.87 -29.01
N ILE A 425 19.63 7.87 -28.43
CA ILE A 425 18.25 8.02 -27.93
C ILE A 425 18.21 9.07 -26.83
N LEU A 426 19.13 9.03 -25.86
CA LEU A 426 19.22 10.05 -24.81
C LEU A 426 19.34 11.47 -25.36
N ASP A 427 20.31 11.70 -26.26
CA ASP A 427 20.56 13.02 -26.83
C ASP A 427 19.31 13.54 -27.59
N ARG A 428 18.58 12.65 -28.28
CA ARG A 428 17.33 13.01 -28.97
C ARG A 428 16.18 13.30 -28.01
N VAL A 429 16.03 12.53 -26.93
CA VAL A 429 15.02 12.80 -25.88
C VAL A 429 15.30 14.14 -25.21
N VAL A 430 16.56 14.43 -24.85
CA VAL A 430 16.95 15.71 -24.23
C VAL A 430 16.65 16.90 -25.15
N ALA A 431 16.85 16.74 -26.46
CA ALA A 431 16.56 17.80 -27.43
C ALA A 431 15.06 18.03 -27.67
N LEU A 432 14.26 16.96 -27.61
CA LEU A 432 12.84 17.00 -27.98
C LEU A 432 11.90 17.20 -26.79
N ALA A 433 12.10 16.44 -25.72
CA ALA A 433 11.21 16.35 -24.56
C ALA A 433 11.99 15.85 -23.32
N PRO A 434 12.85 16.70 -22.70
CA PRO A 434 13.65 16.32 -21.54
C PRO A 434 12.80 15.87 -20.33
N GLU A 435 11.54 16.28 -20.26
CA GLU A 435 10.60 15.88 -19.21
C GLU A 435 10.37 14.38 -19.08
N VAL A 436 10.53 13.64 -20.17
CA VAL A 436 10.36 12.18 -20.20
C VAL A 436 11.30 11.53 -19.18
N LEU A 437 12.48 12.11 -18.95
CA LEU A 437 13.48 11.56 -18.04
C LEU A 437 13.12 11.72 -16.55
N PHE A 438 12.04 12.44 -16.24
CA PHE A 438 11.45 12.50 -14.89
C PHE A 438 10.32 11.47 -14.69
N GLU A 439 9.70 11.00 -15.78
CA GLU A 439 8.50 10.15 -15.74
C GLU A 439 8.81 8.69 -15.35
N GLY A 440 10.06 8.23 -15.51
CA GLY A 440 10.45 6.86 -15.19
C GLY A 440 11.96 6.62 -15.31
N GLY A 441 12.35 5.35 -15.42
CA GLY A 441 13.77 4.99 -15.51
C GLY A 441 14.52 5.18 -14.20
N ASP A 442 15.84 5.36 -14.30
CA ASP A 442 16.70 5.76 -13.20
C ASP A 442 17.62 6.91 -13.65
N PRO A 443 17.31 8.16 -13.30
CA PRO A 443 18.11 9.32 -13.67
C PRO A 443 19.57 9.22 -13.20
N THR A 444 19.89 8.46 -12.14
CA THR A 444 21.26 8.33 -11.64
C THR A 444 22.21 7.66 -12.64
N LYS A 445 21.68 6.91 -13.61
CA LYS A 445 22.47 6.33 -14.72
C LYS A 445 22.79 7.34 -15.83
N LEU A 446 22.14 8.50 -15.84
CA LEU A 446 22.42 9.55 -16.80
C LEU A 446 23.70 10.31 -16.43
N PRO A 447 24.54 10.70 -17.40
CA PRO A 447 25.75 11.47 -17.13
C PRO A 447 25.43 12.78 -16.39
N PHE A 448 26.31 13.14 -15.45
CA PHE A 448 26.13 14.30 -14.58
C PHE A 448 25.80 15.59 -15.36
N ASP A 449 26.58 15.90 -16.41
CA ASP A 449 26.33 17.07 -17.26
C ASP A 449 24.97 17.05 -17.94
N THR A 450 24.48 15.86 -18.31
CA THR A 450 23.16 15.69 -18.92
C THR A 450 22.08 15.98 -17.90
N ARG A 451 22.18 15.47 -16.67
CA ARG A 451 21.23 15.78 -15.59
C ARG A 451 21.20 17.26 -15.24
N ARG A 452 22.37 17.89 -15.13
CA ARG A 452 22.50 19.34 -14.91
C ARG A 452 21.80 20.14 -16.01
N HIS A 453 22.02 19.76 -17.28
CA HIS A 453 21.37 20.42 -18.41
C HIS A 453 19.84 20.27 -18.36
N ILE A 454 19.35 19.06 -18.11
CA ILE A 454 17.92 18.76 -17.98
C ILE A 454 17.29 19.63 -16.88
N LEU A 455 17.90 19.69 -15.69
CA LEU A 455 17.38 20.49 -14.59
C LEU A 455 17.25 21.98 -14.94
N ARG A 456 18.29 22.57 -15.56
CA ARG A 456 18.24 23.96 -16.04
C ARG A 456 17.12 24.18 -17.05
N ARG A 457 17.00 23.30 -18.04
CA ARG A 457 15.94 23.37 -19.06
C ARG A 457 14.56 23.24 -18.45
N THR A 458 14.38 22.36 -17.47
CA THR A 458 13.12 22.22 -16.74
C THR A 458 12.75 23.52 -16.03
N CYS A 459 13.68 24.15 -15.32
CA CYS A 459 13.43 25.46 -14.69
C CYS A 459 13.07 26.54 -15.73
N GLU A 460 13.78 26.60 -16.88
CA GLU A 460 13.48 27.51 -17.99
C GLU A 460 12.08 27.29 -18.59
N GLN A 461 11.62 26.05 -18.67
CA GLN A 461 10.31 25.68 -19.20
C GLN A 461 9.19 25.97 -18.20
N VAL A 462 9.40 25.66 -16.91
CA VAL A 462 8.45 25.96 -15.83
C VAL A 462 8.21 27.46 -15.69
N ALA A 463 9.24 28.29 -15.89
CA ALA A 463 9.11 29.74 -15.90
C ALA A 463 8.14 30.26 -16.99
N GLN A 464 7.74 29.43 -17.95
CA GLN A 464 6.82 29.81 -19.03
C GLN A 464 5.36 29.47 -18.65
N PRO A 465 4.38 30.38 -18.87
CA PRO A 465 3.00 30.25 -18.37
C PRO A 465 2.16 29.03 -18.83
N ALA A 466 2.71 28.12 -19.65
CA ALA A 466 1.99 27.03 -20.30
C ALA A 466 2.66 25.65 -20.18
N HIS A 467 3.83 25.54 -19.53
CA HIS A 467 4.60 24.29 -19.47
C HIS A 467 4.92 23.91 -18.00
N GLY A 468 5.10 22.61 -17.72
CA GLY A 468 5.85 22.18 -16.52
C GLY A 468 5.11 21.42 -15.42
N ARG A 469 3.77 21.33 -15.39
CA ARG A 469 3.08 20.71 -14.23
C ARG A 469 3.40 19.23 -13.98
N SER A 470 3.60 18.43 -15.03
CA SER A 470 3.90 16.99 -14.87
C SER A 470 5.33 16.73 -14.37
N MET A 471 6.29 17.61 -14.68
CA MET A 471 7.68 17.50 -14.22
C MET A 471 7.83 17.78 -12.71
N MET A 472 6.89 18.54 -12.16
CA MET A 472 6.85 18.91 -10.74
C MET A 472 6.07 17.90 -9.89
N GLU A 473 5.66 16.76 -10.48
CA GLU A 473 5.03 15.68 -9.74
C GLU A 473 5.99 15.11 -8.68
N TYR A 474 5.43 14.62 -7.57
CA TYR A 474 6.22 14.19 -6.41
C TYR A 474 7.28 13.14 -6.75
N GLN A 475 6.87 12.12 -7.51
CA GLN A 475 7.72 11.00 -7.91
C GLN A 475 8.86 11.44 -8.85
N ALA A 476 8.55 12.30 -9.82
CA ALA A 476 9.54 12.88 -10.72
C ALA A 476 10.68 13.57 -9.95
N VAL A 477 10.34 14.37 -8.93
CA VAL A 477 11.30 15.05 -8.05
C VAL A 477 12.16 14.05 -7.27
N GLN A 478 11.54 13.00 -6.73
CA GLN A 478 12.21 11.98 -5.93
C GLN A 478 13.27 11.21 -6.72
N ARG A 479 12.95 10.79 -7.96
CA ARG A 479 13.89 10.06 -8.83
C ARG A 479 15.12 10.87 -9.24
N PHE A 480 14.93 12.17 -9.46
CA PHE A 480 15.95 13.03 -10.05
C PHE A 480 16.84 13.72 -9.00
N ALA A 481 16.34 13.90 -7.78
CA ALA A 481 17.06 14.56 -6.71
C ALA A 481 18.22 13.69 -6.19
N ASN A 482 19.45 14.14 -6.44
CA ASN A 482 20.67 13.46 -6.00
C ASN A 482 21.63 14.49 -5.38
N PRO A 483 22.36 14.13 -4.29
CA PRO A 483 23.32 15.02 -3.64
C PRO A 483 24.38 15.64 -4.57
N ASP A 484 24.76 14.96 -5.66
CA ASP A 484 25.73 15.51 -6.61
C ASP A 484 25.25 16.76 -7.36
N LEU A 485 23.94 17.01 -7.42
CA LEU A 485 23.33 18.21 -8.02
C LEU A 485 23.27 19.40 -7.05
N ALA A 486 23.85 19.31 -5.84
CA ALA A 486 23.77 20.35 -4.82
C ALA A 486 24.17 21.75 -5.32
N ASP A 487 25.33 21.86 -5.97
CA ASP A 487 25.83 23.15 -6.47
C ASP A 487 24.90 23.76 -7.51
N GLU A 488 24.33 22.93 -8.39
CA GLU A 488 23.42 23.37 -9.43
C GLU A 488 22.07 23.83 -8.85
N ILE A 489 21.47 23.02 -7.97
CA ILE A 489 20.22 23.38 -7.29
C ILE A 489 20.43 24.66 -6.47
N GLY A 490 21.57 24.80 -5.81
CA GLY A 490 21.96 26.01 -5.09
C GLY A 490 22.02 27.24 -5.98
N ALA A 491 22.62 27.14 -7.16
CA ALA A 491 22.69 28.25 -8.13
C ALA A 491 21.30 28.62 -8.69
N LEU A 492 20.47 27.62 -9.00
CA LEU A 492 19.12 27.83 -9.50
C LEU A 492 18.20 28.46 -8.44
N LEU A 493 18.35 28.10 -7.17
CA LEU A 493 17.64 28.74 -6.06
C LEU A 493 17.99 30.24 -5.94
N ASP A 494 19.25 30.62 -6.18
CA ASP A 494 19.64 32.04 -6.18
C ASP A 494 19.08 32.77 -7.41
N GLN A 495 19.14 32.12 -8.58
CA GLN A 495 18.66 32.69 -9.83
C GLN A 495 17.15 32.93 -9.83
N TYR A 496 16.38 31.98 -9.30
CA TYR A 496 14.92 31.97 -9.33
C TYR A 496 14.29 32.28 -7.96
N ALA A 497 15.02 32.93 -7.05
CA ALA A 497 14.54 33.23 -5.69
C ALA A 497 13.20 34.00 -5.61
N ALA A 498 12.84 34.72 -6.69
CA ALA A 498 11.58 35.45 -6.80
C ALA A 498 10.43 34.64 -7.43
N ASP A 499 10.72 33.46 -8.00
CA ASP A 499 9.74 32.56 -8.60
C ASP A 499 9.39 31.46 -7.60
N ASP A 500 8.18 31.55 -7.03
CA ASP A 500 7.73 30.65 -5.98
C ASP A 500 7.56 29.21 -6.47
N ASP A 501 7.14 28.99 -7.72
CA ASP A 501 6.91 27.65 -8.25
C ASP A 501 8.23 26.91 -8.47
N ILE A 502 9.24 27.59 -9.03
CA ILE A 502 10.57 27.02 -9.22
C ILE A 502 11.26 26.80 -7.88
N THR A 503 11.20 27.79 -6.98
CA THR A 503 11.81 27.69 -5.65
C THR A 503 11.20 26.54 -4.85
N TRP A 504 9.86 26.41 -4.87
CA TRP A 504 9.16 25.28 -4.26
C TRP A 504 9.66 23.93 -4.80
N PHE A 505 9.78 23.78 -6.12
CA PHE A 505 10.28 22.56 -6.74
C PHE A 505 11.72 22.22 -6.35
N LEU A 506 12.61 23.21 -6.39
CA LEU A 506 14.02 23.01 -6.03
C LEU A 506 14.18 22.66 -4.55
N LEU A 507 13.45 23.32 -3.65
CA LEU A 507 13.44 22.97 -2.22
C LEU A 507 12.88 21.57 -1.98
N ARG A 508 11.90 21.13 -2.78
CA ARG A 508 11.41 19.76 -2.74
C ARG A 508 12.48 18.76 -3.19
N MET A 509 13.31 19.10 -4.18
CA MET A 509 14.48 18.29 -4.53
C MET A 509 15.47 18.20 -3.37
N VAL A 510 15.75 19.30 -2.65
CA VAL A 510 16.61 19.27 -1.45
C VAL A 510 16.07 18.31 -0.40
N TYR A 511 14.77 18.40 -0.11
CA TYR A 511 14.08 17.52 0.83
C TYR A 511 14.18 16.04 0.42
N GLN A 512 13.79 15.72 -0.83
CA GLN A 512 13.71 14.33 -1.29
C GLN A 512 15.08 13.69 -1.54
N GLY A 513 16.00 14.44 -2.14
CA GLY A 513 17.36 13.99 -2.40
C GLY A 513 18.25 13.94 -1.16
N GLY A 514 17.77 14.44 -0.01
CA GLY A 514 18.55 14.46 1.23
C GLY A 514 19.82 15.30 1.11
N ILE A 515 19.75 16.44 0.44
CA ILE A 515 20.92 17.26 0.05
C ILE A 515 21.32 18.20 1.20
N ASP A 516 22.08 17.68 2.16
CA ASP A 516 22.58 18.39 3.34
C ASP A 516 23.43 19.63 3.02
N ALA A 517 24.18 19.60 1.92
CA ALA A 517 24.94 20.76 1.42
C ALA A 517 24.08 22.03 1.22
N LEU A 518 22.76 21.89 1.06
CA LEU A 518 21.81 22.99 0.88
C LEU A 518 20.98 23.31 2.13
N ALA A 519 21.28 22.72 3.29
CA ALA A 519 20.56 22.94 4.54
C ALA A 519 20.47 24.43 4.92
N ALA A 520 21.58 25.16 4.81
CA ALA A 520 21.62 26.59 5.12
C ALA A 520 20.72 27.43 4.20
N LYS A 521 20.65 27.08 2.90
CA LYS A 521 19.75 27.74 1.95
C LYS A 521 18.29 27.40 2.22
N ALA A 522 17.99 26.13 2.48
CA ALA A 522 16.64 25.70 2.87
C ALA A 522 16.18 26.46 4.14
N LYS A 523 17.06 26.60 5.15
CA LYS A 523 16.79 27.39 6.35
C LYS A 523 16.51 28.85 6.03
N HIS A 524 17.28 29.47 5.14
CA HIS A 524 17.03 30.84 4.70
C HIS A 524 15.59 30.99 4.16
N PHE A 525 15.18 30.14 3.21
CA PHE A 525 13.82 30.18 2.66
C PHE A 525 12.73 29.86 3.71
N ALA A 526 12.99 28.95 4.66
CA ALA A 526 12.06 28.63 5.73
C ALA A 526 11.82 29.83 6.68
N LEU A 527 12.81 30.70 6.83
CA LEU A 527 12.73 31.91 7.65
C LEU A 527 12.16 33.12 6.90
N THR A 528 12.43 33.25 5.59
CA THR A 528 12.14 34.48 4.83
C THR A 528 10.95 34.38 3.89
N SER A 529 10.67 33.21 3.32
CA SER A 529 9.61 33.05 2.32
C SER A 529 8.23 33.24 2.93
N ARG A 530 7.36 33.96 2.21
CA ARG A 530 5.94 34.16 2.57
C ARG A 530 4.98 33.37 1.68
N ALA A 531 5.49 32.74 0.63
CA ALA A 531 4.70 31.88 -0.23
C ALA A 531 4.40 30.55 0.47
N LYS A 532 3.11 30.18 0.47
CA LYS A 532 2.61 29.01 1.21
C LYS A 532 3.42 27.75 0.92
N TYR A 533 3.49 27.34 -0.35
CA TYR A 533 4.12 26.08 -0.75
C TYR A 533 5.64 26.12 -0.66
N THR A 534 6.29 27.20 -1.09
CA THR A 534 7.74 27.40 -0.98
C THR A 534 8.23 27.23 0.44
N ARG A 535 7.54 27.87 1.40
CA ARG A 535 7.91 27.79 2.82
C ARG A 535 7.67 26.39 3.39
N ILE A 536 6.58 25.71 3.03
CA ILE A 536 6.34 24.31 3.41
C ILE A 536 7.49 23.41 2.92
N ALA A 537 7.87 23.53 1.65
CA ALA A 537 8.98 22.75 1.10
C ALA A 537 10.31 23.07 1.80
N ALA A 538 10.56 24.34 2.14
CA ALA A 538 11.74 24.75 2.89
C ALA A 538 11.78 24.14 4.30
N ILE A 539 10.67 24.18 5.04
CA ILE A 539 10.56 23.59 6.38
C ILE A 539 10.84 22.09 6.32
N ARG A 540 10.16 21.37 5.41
CA ARG A 540 10.38 19.94 5.19
C ARG A 540 11.84 19.62 4.85
N ALA A 541 12.45 20.41 3.97
CA ALA A 541 13.86 20.26 3.62
C ALA A 541 14.76 20.41 4.84
N VAL A 542 14.59 21.46 5.66
CA VAL A 542 15.40 21.66 6.86
C VAL A 542 15.25 20.51 7.86
N PHE A 543 14.04 19.99 8.06
CA PHE A 543 13.82 18.88 8.99
C PHE A 543 14.45 17.58 8.47
N ALA A 544 14.57 17.43 7.15
CA ALA A 544 15.19 16.26 6.55
C ALA A 544 16.72 16.31 6.45
N VAL A 545 17.32 17.49 6.30
CA VAL A 545 18.76 17.65 5.97
C VAL A 545 19.52 18.61 6.89
N GLY A 546 18.82 19.41 7.68
CA GLY A 546 19.40 20.33 8.65
C GLY A 546 19.64 19.70 10.02
N THR A 547 20.18 20.49 10.93
CA THR A 547 20.42 20.07 12.31
C THR A 547 19.19 20.27 13.19
N PRO A 548 19.07 19.58 14.35
CA PRO A 548 18.03 19.87 15.33
C PRO A 548 18.00 21.34 15.79
N ALA A 549 19.16 22.00 15.81
CA ALA A 549 19.25 23.42 16.10
C ALA A 549 18.60 24.29 15.01
N ASP A 550 18.72 23.91 13.73
CA ASP A 550 18.06 24.61 12.64
C ASP A 550 16.54 24.49 12.72
N ALA A 551 16.02 23.32 13.08
CA ALA A 551 14.60 23.12 13.31
C ALA A 551 14.10 23.96 14.51
N ALA A 552 14.86 24.00 15.60
CA ALA A 552 14.55 24.84 16.76
C ALA A 552 14.54 26.35 16.40
N ASP A 553 15.52 26.81 15.61
CA ASP A 553 15.60 28.20 15.16
C ASP A 553 14.37 28.60 14.34
N ILE A 554 13.91 27.75 13.42
CA ILE A 554 12.70 28.01 12.62
C ILE A 554 11.47 28.04 13.52
N ARG A 555 11.33 27.08 14.45
CA ARG A 555 10.24 27.04 15.42
C ARG A 555 10.20 28.31 16.29
N HIS A 556 11.35 28.80 16.73
CA HIS A 556 11.44 30.05 17.50
C HIS A 556 11.16 31.30 16.67
N ALA A 557 11.65 31.35 15.42
CA ALA A 557 11.38 32.44 14.51
C ALA A 557 9.89 32.53 14.16
N PHE A 558 9.24 31.38 13.95
CA PHE A 558 7.81 31.29 13.67
C PHE A 558 6.96 31.92 14.78
N LEU A 559 7.26 31.65 16.05
CA LEU A 559 6.57 32.29 17.18
C LEU A 559 6.73 33.82 17.23
N ARG A 560 7.83 34.35 16.68
CA ARG A 560 8.09 35.81 16.66
C ARG A 560 7.35 36.54 15.54
N GLU A 561 6.69 35.83 14.63
CA GLU A 561 5.93 36.45 13.55
C GLU A 561 4.66 37.17 14.03
N GLY A 562 4.22 36.87 15.26
CA GLY A 562 3.09 37.53 15.90
C GLY A 562 1.79 36.73 15.81
N PRO A 563 0.64 37.38 16.01
CA PRO A 563 -0.67 36.72 15.96
C PRO A 563 -1.01 36.26 14.54
N GLU A 564 -1.94 35.29 14.43
CA GLU A 564 -2.42 34.72 13.16
C GLU A 564 -1.39 33.83 12.45
N LEU A 565 -0.69 32.99 13.22
CA LEU A 565 0.24 32.01 12.66
C LEU A 565 -0.46 31.04 11.70
N SER A 566 0.16 30.80 10.55
CA SER A 566 -0.37 29.91 9.51
C SER A 566 -0.55 28.49 10.03
N ARG A 567 -1.76 27.95 9.85
CA ARG A 567 -2.11 26.56 10.22
C ARG A 567 -1.35 25.55 9.39
N ASP A 568 -1.13 25.84 8.10
CA ASP A 568 -0.35 25.01 7.20
C ASP A 568 1.09 24.88 7.68
N TRP A 569 1.74 26.00 8.00
CA TRP A 569 3.14 25.99 8.44
C TRP A 569 3.31 25.40 9.83
N LEU A 570 2.36 25.64 10.74
CA LEU A 570 2.38 25.02 12.05
C LEU A 570 2.32 23.49 11.94
N GLY A 571 1.44 22.95 11.07
CA GLY A 571 1.34 21.51 10.84
C GLY A 571 2.68 20.86 10.47
N GLU A 572 3.45 21.50 9.58
CA GLU A 572 4.79 21.04 9.19
C GLU A 572 5.81 21.11 10.33
N LEU A 573 5.72 22.14 11.19
CA LEU A 573 6.64 22.35 12.31
C LEU A 573 6.43 21.37 13.47
N LEU A 574 5.29 20.64 13.49
CA LEU A 574 5.01 19.58 14.45
C LEU A 574 5.80 18.30 14.17
N ALA A 575 6.32 18.12 12.95
CA ALA A 575 7.16 16.97 12.62
C ALA A 575 8.40 16.92 13.53
N ASP A 576 8.83 15.73 13.94
CA ASP A 576 10.02 15.51 14.76
C ASP A 576 10.11 16.46 15.98
N LEU A 577 8.96 16.76 16.60
CA LEU A 577 8.91 17.58 17.81
C LEU A 577 9.51 16.78 18.98
N PRO A 578 10.52 17.31 19.70
CA PRO A 578 11.10 16.61 20.83
C PRO A 578 10.05 16.25 21.90
N HIS A 579 10.19 15.09 22.52
CA HIS A 579 9.34 14.65 23.62
C HIS A 579 9.84 15.21 24.95
N ASP A 580 9.82 16.54 25.09
CA ASP A 580 10.17 17.25 26.32
C ASP A 580 9.16 18.35 26.68
N GLU A 581 9.22 18.84 27.93
CA GLU A 581 8.31 19.87 28.43
C GLU A 581 8.45 21.20 27.68
N ALA A 582 9.64 21.52 27.19
CA ALA A 582 9.89 22.77 26.46
C ALA A 582 9.16 22.76 25.11
N ALA A 583 9.13 21.61 24.43
CA ALA A 583 8.41 21.40 23.19
C ALA A 583 6.88 21.49 23.37
N ILE A 584 6.34 20.93 24.46
CA ILE A 584 4.92 21.11 24.81
C ILE A 584 4.59 22.58 25.09
N GLY A 585 5.46 23.27 25.83
CA GLY A 585 5.34 24.71 26.06
C GLY A 585 5.33 25.51 24.75
N TRP A 586 6.23 25.19 23.83
CA TRP A 586 6.28 25.78 22.49
C TRP A 586 4.99 25.52 21.70
N LEU A 587 4.51 24.28 21.67
CA LEU A 587 3.28 23.89 20.98
C LEU A 587 2.08 24.70 21.49
N LEU A 588 1.90 24.78 22.80
CA LEU A 588 0.80 25.52 23.41
C LEU A 588 0.87 27.02 23.10
N GLN A 589 2.07 27.60 23.07
CA GLN A 589 2.27 28.99 22.68
C GLN A 589 1.93 29.22 21.19
N ALA A 590 2.33 28.29 20.31
CA ALA A 590 2.01 28.33 18.90
C ALA A 590 0.50 28.22 18.66
N LEU A 591 -0.16 27.23 19.28
CA LEU A 591 -1.61 27.04 19.24
C LEU A 591 -2.36 28.30 19.70
N GLY A 592 -1.89 28.92 20.79
CA GLY A 592 -2.44 30.18 21.32
C GLY A 592 -2.23 31.43 20.45
N SER A 593 -1.44 31.32 19.38
CA SER A 593 -1.17 32.40 18.41
C SER A 593 -1.59 32.04 16.99
N THR A 594 -2.17 30.86 16.79
CA THR A 594 -2.56 30.31 15.48
C THR A 594 -3.77 31.04 14.90
N ALA A 595 -3.78 31.20 13.58
CA ALA A 595 -4.93 31.71 12.84
C ALA A 595 -6.20 30.87 13.11
N ARG A 596 -7.36 31.53 13.08
CA ARG A 596 -8.64 30.88 13.31
C ARG A 596 -8.88 29.79 12.27
N LYS A 597 -9.50 28.70 12.71
CA LYS A 597 -9.96 27.65 11.81
C LYS A 597 -11.02 28.20 10.87
N ASN A 598 -10.90 27.90 9.58
CA ASN A 598 -11.96 28.14 8.60
C ASN A 598 -12.97 26.98 8.67
N GLU A 599 -14.26 27.28 8.86
CA GLU A 599 -15.31 26.26 9.03
C GLU A 599 -15.66 25.52 7.72
N HIS A 600 -15.27 26.08 6.58
CA HIS A 600 -15.62 25.55 5.25
C HIS A 600 -14.46 24.87 4.52
N GLU A 601 -13.30 24.72 5.17
CA GLU A 601 -12.11 24.10 4.57
C GLU A 601 -11.58 22.96 5.45
N VAL A 602 -10.91 22.00 4.81
CA VAL A 602 -10.17 20.96 5.53
C VAL A 602 -9.04 21.63 6.29
N ASP A 603 -8.94 21.32 7.58
CA ASP A 603 -7.96 21.94 8.47
C ASP A 603 -6.61 21.23 8.36
N PRO A 604 -5.56 21.88 7.80
CA PRO A 604 -4.26 21.24 7.57
C PRO A 604 -3.51 20.92 8.88
N LEU A 605 -3.96 21.46 10.01
CA LEU A 605 -3.36 21.22 11.33
C LEU A 605 -4.00 20.06 12.09
N ALA A 606 -5.21 19.63 11.72
CA ALA A 606 -5.95 18.63 12.47
C ALA A 606 -5.24 17.26 12.49
N ASP A 607 -4.85 16.75 11.31
CA ASP A 607 -4.18 15.46 11.20
C ASP A 607 -2.77 15.46 11.83
N PRO A 608 -1.87 16.43 11.52
CA PRO A 608 -0.55 16.49 12.15
C PRO A 608 -0.61 16.58 13.69
N LEU A 609 -1.55 17.35 14.22
CA LEU A 609 -1.73 17.47 15.66
C LEU A 609 -2.28 16.18 16.27
N GLY A 610 -3.17 15.47 15.56
CA GLY A 610 -3.65 14.15 15.94
C GLY A 610 -2.52 13.12 16.01
N HIS A 611 -1.69 13.03 14.97
CA HIS A 611 -0.54 12.13 14.92
C HIS A 611 0.48 12.43 16.02
N LEU A 612 0.79 13.70 16.28
CA LEU A 612 1.67 14.08 17.37
C LEU A 612 1.13 13.60 18.73
N VAL A 613 -0.19 13.74 18.96
CA VAL A 613 -0.81 13.23 20.18
C VAL A 613 -0.70 11.72 20.29
N ASP A 614 -0.71 10.95 19.20
CA ASP A 614 -0.52 9.49 19.28
C ASP A 614 0.92 9.10 19.63
N GLU A 615 1.91 9.82 19.08
CA GLU A 615 3.33 9.52 19.27
C GLU A 615 3.87 9.94 20.65
N LEU A 616 3.25 10.94 21.30
CA LEU A 616 3.71 11.45 22.59
C LEU A 616 3.67 10.37 23.70
N PRO A 617 4.66 10.31 24.60
CA PRO A 617 4.60 9.48 25.79
C PRO A 617 3.44 9.87 26.71
N VAL A 618 2.77 8.89 27.32
CA VAL A 618 1.60 9.12 28.20
C VAL A 618 1.93 10.10 29.33
N ALA A 619 3.14 10.05 29.90
CA ALA A 619 3.59 10.93 30.97
C ALA A 619 3.54 12.44 30.61
N MET A 620 3.57 12.79 29.32
CA MET A 620 3.54 14.18 28.86
C MET A 620 2.12 14.69 28.55
N LEU A 621 1.16 13.77 28.41
CA LEU A 621 -0.20 14.09 28.01
C LEU A 621 -0.92 14.96 29.05
N GLY A 622 -0.60 14.80 30.34
CA GLY A 622 -1.14 15.64 31.40
C GLY A 622 -0.77 17.13 31.24
N GLY A 623 0.51 17.42 30.99
CA GLY A 623 0.98 18.79 30.76
C GLY A 623 0.38 19.41 29.48
N LEU A 624 0.21 18.61 28.43
CA LEU A 624 -0.48 19.05 27.22
C LEU A 624 -1.97 19.35 27.51
N MET A 625 -2.67 18.48 28.24
CA MET A 625 -4.07 18.65 28.62
C MET A 625 -4.29 19.95 29.40
N ASP A 626 -3.43 20.25 30.37
CA ASP A 626 -3.48 21.50 31.15
C ASP A 626 -3.45 22.75 30.25
N GLY A 627 -2.61 22.73 29.21
CA GLY A 627 -2.51 23.82 28.26
C GLY A 627 -3.70 23.91 27.31
N LEU A 628 -4.17 22.76 26.80
CA LEU A 628 -5.33 22.69 25.91
C LEU A 628 -6.60 23.22 26.60
N VAL A 629 -6.83 22.84 27.86
CA VAL A 629 -7.98 23.31 28.64
C VAL A 629 -7.92 24.81 28.88
N ARG A 630 -6.73 25.37 29.17
CA ARG A 630 -6.58 26.83 29.29
C ARG A 630 -6.94 27.57 28.00
N LEU A 631 -6.59 27.02 26.83
CA LEU A 631 -6.98 27.58 25.54
C LEU A 631 -8.48 27.42 25.28
N LEU A 632 -9.04 26.24 25.56
CA LEU A 632 -10.47 25.95 25.41
C LEU A 632 -11.36 26.82 26.29
N LEU A 633 -10.88 27.29 27.44
CA LEU A 633 -11.61 28.19 28.33
C LEU A 633 -11.31 29.68 28.12
N ARG A 634 -10.45 30.03 27.14
CA ARG A 634 -10.02 31.41 26.91
C ARG A 634 -11.12 32.27 26.28
N GLU A 635 -11.33 33.46 26.83
CA GLU A 635 -12.29 34.42 26.27
C GLU A 635 -11.90 34.90 24.85
N PRO A 636 -12.87 35.21 23.97
CA PRO A 636 -14.32 35.19 24.20
C PRO A 636 -14.91 33.76 24.13
N VAL A 637 -15.77 33.43 25.09
CA VAL A 637 -16.43 32.12 25.20
C VAL A 637 -17.87 32.13 24.66
N VAL A 638 -18.33 30.99 24.16
CA VAL A 638 -19.75 30.65 24.00
C VAL A 638 -20.17 29.90 25.24
N GLU A 639 -21.28 30.31 25.85
CA GLU A 639 -21.90 29.57 26.93
C GLU A 639 -23.02 28.69 26.36
N GLU A 640 -22.86 27.38 26.43
CA GLU A 640 -23.91 26.40 26.13
C GLU A 640 -24.05 25.44 27.32
N ARG A 641 -25.28 25.25 27.83
CA ARG A 641 -25.58 24.32 28.94
C ARG A 641 -24.67 24.49 30.17
N HIS A 642 -24.45 25.72 30.62
CA HIS A 642 -23.57 26.07 31.75
C HIS A 642 -22.09 25.66 31.57
N CYS A 643 -21.64 25.49 30.32
CA CYS A 643 -20.25 25.27 29.97
C CYS A 643 -19.76 26.37 29.03
N LYS A 644 -18.58 26.93 29.34
CA LYS A 644 -17.96 28.03 28.59
C LYS A 644 -16.86 27.45 27.71
N ILE A 645 -16.96 27.61 26.38
CA ILE A 645 -15.91 27.19 25.43
C ILE A 645 -15.49 28.37 24.56
N SER A 646 -14.19 28.50 24.31
CA SER A 646 -13.62 29.56 23.51
C SER A 646 -14.13 29.51 22.06
N LYS A 647 -14.57 30.66 21.54
CA LYS A 647 -14.91 30.82 20.11
C LYS A 647 -13.68 30.63 19.21
N ALA A 648 -12.48 30.97 19.70
CA ALA A 648 -11.26 30.91 18.90
C ALA A 648 -10.58 29.53 18.94
N TYR A 649 -10.70 28.83 20.07
CA TYR A 649 -9.97 27.58 20.32
C TYR A 649 -10.85 26.34 20.44
N GLY A 650 -12.17 26.45 20.25
CA GLY A 650 -13.10 25.32 20.36
C GLY A 650 -12.75 24.13 19.45
N TRP A 651 -12.07 24.38 18.32
CA TRP A 651 -11.58 23.35 17.41
C TRP A 651 -10.54 22.39 18.05
N LEU A 652 -9.87 22.78 19.14
CA LEU A 652 -8.94 21.93 19.89
C LEU A 652 -9.64 20.84 20.71
N ALA A 653 -10.98 20.85 20.80
CA ALA A 653 -11.73 19.83 21.52
C ALA A 653 -11.48 18.42 20.98
N ALA A 654 -11.28 18.27 19.66
CA ALA A 654 -10.96 16.98 19.06
C ALA A 654 -9.60 16.44 19.55
N THR A 655 -8.59 17.30 19.60
CA THR A 655 -7.27 16.98 20.16
C THR A 655 -7.37 16.63 21.64
N ALA A 656 -8.12 17.43 22.42
CA ALA A 656 -8.32 17.15 23.84
C ALA A 656 -9.02 15.80 24.06
N ALA A 657 -10.05 15.45 23.29
CA ALA A 657 -10.70 14.14 23.36
C ALA A 657 -9.71 13.00 23.11
N ARG A 658 -8.86 13.14 22.10
CA ARG A 658 -7.83 12.14 21.79
C ARG A 658 -6.84 11.94 22.94
N VAL A 659 -6.40 13.03 23.57
CA VAL A 659 -5.55 12.98 24.76
C VAL A 659 -6.25 12.29 25.93
N VAL A 660 -7.54 12.61 26.18
CA VAL A 660 -8.34 11.96 27.24
C VAL A 660 -8.44 10.47 27.01
N VAL A 661 -8.76 10.02 25.79
CA VAL A 661 -8.87 8.58 25.47
C VAL A 661 -7.58 7.86 25.81
N ARG A 662 -6.42 8.37 25.36
CA ARG A 662 -5.12 7.76 25.66
C ARG A 662 -4.80 7.71 27.15
N LEU A 663 -5.14 8.77 27.90
CA LEU A 663 -4.96 8.79 29.37
C LEU A 663 -5.85 7.75 30.07
N ILE A 664 -7.09 7.56 29.61
CA ILE A 664 -8.04 6.57 30.17
C ILE A 664 -7.60 5.14 29.86
N GLU A 665 -7.24 4.86 28.60
CA GLU A 665 -6.75 3.55 28.16
C GLU A 665 -5.49 3.13 28.94
N ALA A 666 -4.59 4.07 29.18
CA ALA A 666 -3.39 3.86 29.98
C ALA A 666 -3.65 3.84 31.50
N ARG A 667 -4.87 4.21 31.95
CA ARG A 667 -5.22 4.44 33.37
C ARG A 667 -4.24 5.34 34.11
N ASP A 668 -3.77 6.39 33.44
CA ASP A 668 -2.78 7.31 33.98
C ASP A 668 -3.40 8.28 35.01
N PRO A 669 -2.73 8.58 36.13
CA PRO A 669 -3.27 9.51 37.15
C PRO A 669 -3.63 10.90 36.62
N ALA A 670 -3.02 11.37 35.53
CA ALA A 670 -3.38 12.63 34.89
C ALA A 670 -4.82 12.64 34.35
N ALA A 671 -5.45 11.48 34.14
CA ALA A 671 -6.88 11.40 33.83
C ALA A 671 -7.78 11.94 34.96
N LEU A 672 -7.30 11.87 36.20
CA LEU A 672 -8.00 12.35 37.40
C LEU A 672 -7.71 13.83 37.71
N ALA A 673 -6.80 14.47 36.95
CA ALA A 673 -6.47 15.87 37.12
C ALA A 673 -7.65 16.78 36.78
N LEU A 674 -7.75 17.94 37.45
CA LEU A 674 -8.86 18.89 37.26
C LEU A 674 -9.01 19.37 35.80
N SER A 675 -7.91 19.47 35.06
CA SER A 675 -7.92 19.81 33.64
C SER A 675 -8.63 18.74 32.82
N THR A 676 -8.25 17.47 32.98
CA THR A 676 -8.87 16.33 32.30
C THR A 676 -10.36 16.19 32.67
N LEU A 677 -10.71 16.34 33.95
CA LEU A 677 -12.11 16.33 34.39
C LEU A 677 -12.91 17.49 33.79
N SER A 678 -12.30 18.66 33.65
CA SER A 678 -12.91 19.82 32.98
C SER A 678 -13.09 19.58 31.48
N ALA A 679 -12.11 18.97 30.81
CA ALA A 679 -12.23 18.58 29.41
C ALA A 679 -13.38 17.57 29.23
N LEU A 680 -13.45 16.51 30.05
CA LEU A 680 -14.52 15.51 30.02
C LEU A 680 -15.92 16.10 30.20
N ARG A 681 -16.07 17.20 30.95
CA ARG A 681 -17.35 17.93 31.05
C ARG A 681 -17.66 18.77 29.80
N LEU A 682 -16.63 19.31 29.13
CA LEU A 682 -16.77 20.13 27.92
C LEU A 682 -17.11 19.29 26.68
N LEU A 683 -16.39 18.18 26.46
CA LEU A 683 -16.45 17.38 25.22
C LEU A 683 -17.87 16.96 24.77
N PRO A 684 -18.80 16.54 25.67
CA PRO A 684 -20.15 16.16 25.29
C PRO A 684 -21.03 17.32 24.80
N ILE A 685 -20.60 18.57 24.99
CA ILE A 685 -21.39 19.78 24.67
C ILE A 685 -20.88 20.43 23.38
N VAL A 686 -19.63 20.15 22.98
CA VAL A 686 -19.01 20.70 21.77
C VAL A 686 -19.78 20.25 20.52
N ARG A 687 -20.21 21.21 19.69
CA ARG A 687 -20.79 20.93 18.37
C ARG A 687 -19.72 20.46 17.40
N ASP A 688 -20.11 19.61 16.45
CA ASP A 688 -19.21 19.00 15.47
C ASP A 688 -18.34 20.05 14.76
N TYR A 689 -17.04 20.07 15.06
CA TYR A 689 -16.04 20.92 14.40
C TYR A 689 -15.41 20.20 13.20
N GLY A 690 -16.12 19.28 12.55
CA GLY A 690 -15.78 18.75 11.23
C GLY A 690 -14.69 17.68 11.23
N CYS A 691 -14.49 16.97 12.33
CA CYS A 691 -13.52 15.87 12.42
C CYS A 691 -14.29 14.55 12.54
N ARG A 692 -14.40 13.75 11.47
CA ARG A 692 -15.18 12.49 11.49
C ARG A 692 -14.77 11.54 12.63
N HIS A 693 -13.48 11.48 12.96
CA HIS A 693 -12.97 10.69 14.09
C HIS A 693 -13.41 11.20 15.47
N PHE A 694 -13.75 12.48 15.60
CA PHE A 694 -14.22 13.04 16.87
C PHE A 694 -15.57 12.46 17.28
N GLU A 695 -16.49 12.28 16.33
CA GLU A 695 -17.82 11.72 16.63
C GLU A 695 -17.76 10.25 17.03
N ASP A 696 -16.82 9.47 16.49
CA ASP A 696 -16.63 8.07 16.90
C ASP A 696 -15.97 8.01 18.29
N MET A 697 -14.87 8.74 18.52
CA MET A 697 -14.25 8.84 19.86
C MET A 697 -15.23 9.35 20.92
N ARG A 698 -16.11 10.28 20.57
CA ARG A 698 -17.14 10.84 21.47
C ARG A 698 -18.19 9.80 21.88
N LYS A 699 -18.53 8.85 21.00
CA LYS A 699 -19.48 7.77 21.32
C LYS A 699 -18.88 6.76 22.29
N ASP A 700 -17.58 6.52 22.20
CA ASP A 700 -16.89 5.50 23.00
C ASP A 700 -16.47 6.03 24.38
N LEU A 701 -16.28 7.34 24.51
CA LEU A 701 -15.89 8.02 25.76
C LEU A 701 -16.75 7.66 27.00
N PRO A 702 -18.10 7.62 26.94
CA PRO A 702 -18.93 7.18 28.06
C PRO A 702 -18.61 5.77 28.56
N ASP A 703 -18.39 4.82 27.64
CA ASP A 703 -18.11 3.43 27.97
C ASP A 703 -16.72 3.29 28.60
N LEU A 704 -15.74 4.03 28.05
CA LEU A 704 -14.38 4.11 28.61
C LEU A 704 -14.38 4.68 30.05
N VAL A 705 -15.12 5.75 30.30
CA VAL A 705 -15.24 6.36 31.64
C VAL A 705 -15.97 5.41 32.61
N GLN A 706 -17.07 4.78 32.19
CA GLN A 706 -17.79 3.80 33.03
C GLN A 706 -16.94 2.57 33.37
N GLY A 707 -16.04 2.17 32.45
CA GLY A 707 -15.07 1.10 32.67
C GLY A 707 -14.01 1.39 33.73
N TRP A 708 -13.89 2.64 34.21
CA TRP A 708 -12.98 3.03 35.29
C TRP A 708 -13.73 3.75 36.42
N SER A 709 -14.10 2.99 37.45
CA SER A 709 -14.94 3.45 38.57
C SER A 709 -14.41 4.69 39.31
N GLU A 710 -13.10 4.78 39.52
CA GLU A 710 -12.45 5.92 40.18
C GLU A 710 -12.58 7.21 39.37
N LEU A 711 -12.32 7.13 38.06
CA LEU A 711 -12.50 8.26 37.15
C LEU A 711 -13.96 8.70 37.07
N ASN A 712 -14.89 7.75 36.95
CA ASN A 712 -16.32 8.03 36.92
C ASN A 712 -16.78 8.77 38.20
N HIS A 713 -16.31 8.31 39.37
CA HIS A 713 -16.61 8.96 40.65
C HIS A 713 -16.00 10.37 40.74
N ALA A 714 -14.75 10.55 40.31
CA ALA A 714 -14.09 11.86 40.29
C ALA A 714 -14.80 12.86 39.36
N LEU A 715 -15.18 12.42 38.15
CA LEU A 715 -15.91 13.23 37.17
C LEU A 715 -17.29 13.65 37.69
N PHE A 716 -17.99 12.76 38.39
CA PHE A 716 -19.28 13.06 39.01
C PHE A 716 -19.14 14.21 40.04
N TRP A 717 -18.22 14.09 40.99
CA TRP A 717 -18.04 15.12 42.02
C TRP A 717 -17.54 16.45 41.48
N HIS A 718 -16.63 16.41 40.50
CA HIS A 718 -16.17 17.62 39.80
C HIS A 718 -17.34 18.32 39.09
N SER A 719 -18.23 17.56 38.43
CA SER A 719 -19.41 18.12 37.77
C SER A 719 -20.38 18.77 38.77
N VAL A 720 -20.56 18.16 39.94
CA VAL A 720 -21.40 18.72 41.02
C VAL A 720 -20.81 20.02 41.55
N GLU A 721 -19.50 20.06 41.82
CA GLU A 721 -18.82 21.25 42.34
C GLU A 721 -18.91 22.44 41.38
N GLN A 722 -18.75 22.19 40.08
CA GLN A 722 -18.87 23.21 39.04
C GLN A 722 -20.30 23.75 38.91
N GLU A 723 -21.33 22.89 38.96
CA GLU A 723 -22.74 23.34 38.95
C GLU A 723 -23.09 24.18 40.18
N VAL A 724 -22.55 23.83 41.36
CA VAL A 724 -22.72 24.63 42.58
C VAL A 724 -22.08 26.00 42.43
N THR A 725 -20.88 26.06 41.85
CA THR A 725 -20.13 27.30 41.62
C THR A 725 -20.90 28.23 40.66
N ILE A 726 -21.37 27.70 39.53
CA ILE A 726 -22.16 28.47 38.56
C ILE A 726 -23.45 29.01 39.18
N ARG A 727 -24.18 28.19 39.94
CA ARG A 727 -25.41 28.63 40.63
C ARG A 727 -25.16 29.72 41.68
N ARG A 728 -23.97 29.79 42.27
CA ARG A 728 -23.57 30.87 43.18
C ARG A 728 -23.27 32.15 42.40
N GLU A 729 -22.57 32.04 41.27
CA GLU A 729 -22.27 33.17 40.38
C GLU A 729 -23.52 33.75 39.69
N THR A 730 -24.53 32.94 39.37
CA THR A 730 -25.80 33.42 38.79
C THR A 730 -26.74 34.06 39.83
N ARG A 731 -26.49 33.84 41.13
CA ARG A 731 -27.31 34.38 42.23
C ARG A 731 -26.70 35.63 42.88
N ALA A 732 -25.43 35.91 42.63
CA ALA A 732 -24.74 37.16 42.98
C ALA A 732 -24.96 38.18 41.86
#